data_AF-E6W3U1-F1
#
_entry.id   AF-E6W3U1-F1
#
_cell.length_a   1.000
_cell.length_b   1.000
_cell.length_c   1.000
_cell.angle_alpha   90.00
_cell.angle_beta   90.00
_cell.angle_gamma   90.00
#
_symmetry.space_group_name_H-M   'P 1'
#
loop_
_entity.id
_entity.type
_entity.pdbx_description
1 polymer ?
#
loop_
_entity_poly.entity_id
_entity_poly.type
_entity_poly.pdbx_seq_one_letter_code
_entity_poly.pdbx_strand_id
1 'polypeptide(L)'
;MNITHRRPWYLFPNLTIRFKLIAFFVAMVSSVAVVMVGLVMLATHTTIEDDYEIIIKNAATSTAAALQTLQERVTTYADIHARKHEIATATAFSDTATLERLLTQDYQSLAKNDPTIATLEVTDDQGIVILRGHNPGRSGDNKSAVPMVRDALQGRASNGLTVSITTGEMAMDAVMPLNYQGQIVGTIKVGSYLRSNTARSLAEISNTEVAFVANNRINASTIAGFSGDYTIPAEALRKVERGEVAFGILTIENTSYNVSYLPMNDGRGRLAAVTMNLLPRDNLHAAKWTAFLRTSAVVAVLAGFSMICAIAIAIAITRPLNKMQDAFLDLAEGDGDLTQRFPVFGADEISKANDAMNRFLDMTQEIVREATDGSHETATASEELSATAESLSSNIGQQFELVERTGTLVSEVGENLDITEELAVTSTEVLEDGYKMLTSLISDLGKVNNQILHDSQAQQEMARKMQALNQEASKIEDVLSIISDVADQTNLLALNASIEAARAGDQGRGFAVVANEVRVLAERTQSSLGEIRSIINSITRSINGIHGEVDQVATNILGIADSSQDLMQQAEVTQNKLRNTVESSSELVRKSTFIAKKTKDLIEIMREMFELSQENKNAGDNITDVSITLAEKSNTQLAMLQRFKM
;
A
#
# COMPACT_ATOMS: atom_id res chain seq x y z
N MET A 1 -36.67 4.49 -13.93
CA MET A 1 -36.59 3.10 -14.41
C MET A 1 -36.14 2.24 -13.24
N ASN A 2 -37.09 1.56 -12.59
CA ASN A 2 -36.90 0.78 -11.37
C ASN A 2 -36.16 -0.52 -11.69
N ILE A 3 -34.97 -0.73 -11.12
CA ILE A 3 -34.36 -2.05 -11.00
C ILE A 3 -34.18 -2.34 -9.52
N THR A 4 -35.19 -2.97 -8.94
CA THR A 4 -35.17 -3.55 -7.60
C THR A 4 -34.29 -4.80 -7.62
N HIS A 5 -33.00 -4.64 -7.30
CA HIS A 5 -32.14 -5.77 -6.98
C HIS A 5 -32.66 -6.46 -5.71
N ARG A 6 -33.34 -7.61 -5.89
CA ARG A 6 -33.66 -8.54 -4.81
C ARG A 6 -32.34 -8.99 -4.16
N ARG A 7 -32.14 -8.60 -2.90
CA ARG A 7 -31.03 -9.09 -2.07
C ARG A 7 -31.18 -10.61 -1.85
N PRO A 8 -30.11 -11.41 -2.04
CA PRO A 8 -30.19 -12.84 -1.80
C PRO A 8 -30.29 -13.10 -0.29
N TRP A 9 -31.23 -13.96 0.08
CA TRP A 9 -31.44 -14.70 1.32
C TRP A 9 -30.32 -14.62 2.37
N TYR A 10 -30.34 -13.60 3.24
CA TYR A 10 -29.68 -13.70 4.54
C TYR A 10 -30.56 -14.54 5.46
N LEU A 11 -30.29 -15.84 5.53
CA LEU A 11 -30.84 -16.68 6.59
C LEU A 11 -30.35 -16.12 7.94
N PHE A 12 -31.31 -15.67 8.75
CA PHE A 12 -31.12 -15.08 10.09
C PHE A 12 -30.13 -13.89 10.14
N PRO A 13 -30.53 -12.69 9.68
CA PRO A 13 -29.63 -11.52 9.62
C PRO A 13 -29.11 -11.08 11.01
N ASN A 14 -29.86 -11.35 12.07
CA ASN A 14 -29.51 -10.94 13.44
C ASN A 14 -28.61 -11.94 14.19
N LEU A 15 -28.21 -13.03 13.55
CA LEU A 15 -27.33 -14.04 14.17
C LEU A 15 -25.87 -13.81 13.76
N THR A 16 -24.96 -13.89 14.73
CA THR A 16 -23.52 -13.83 14.47
C THR A 16 -23.08 -15.03 13.62
N ILE A 17 -21.99 -14.87 12.86
CA ILE A 17 -21.39 -15.95 12.07
C ILE A 17 -21.09 -17.17 12.96
N ARG A 18 -20.66 -16.94 14.20
CA ARG A 18 -20.47 -17.99 15.23
C ARG A 18 -21.72 -18.85 15.40
N PHE A 19 -22.85 -18.20 15.65
CA PHE A 19 -24.09 -18.89 15.93
C PHE A 19 -24.63 -19.62 14.69
N LYS A 20 -24.49 -19.03 13.50
CA LYS A 20 -24.89 -19.67 12.24
C LYS A 20 -24.11 -20.97 11.98
N LEU A 21 -22.79 -20.94 12.18
CA LEU A 21 -21.95 -22.12 12.00
C LEU A 21 -22.32 -23.23 13.00
N ILE A 22 -22.46 -22.90 14.28
CA ILE A 22 -22.86 -23.87 15.31
C ILE A 22 -24.23 -24.47 14.99
N ALA A 23 -25.23 -23.63 14.68
CA ALA A 23 -26.57 -24.09 14.36
C ALA A 23 -26.60 -25.04 13.14
N PHE A 24 -25.82 -24.74 12.09
CA PHE A 24 -25.69 -25.59 10.91
C PHE A 24 -25.10 -26.96 11.25
N PHE A 25 -23.97 -26.99 11.96
CA PHE A 25 -23.34 -28.26 12.33
C PHE A 25 -24.20 -29.08 13.28
N VAL A 26 -24.88 -28.46 14.24
CA VAL A 26 -25.80 -29.16 15.17
C VAL A 26 -26.99 -29.77 14.42
N ALA A 27 -27.57 -29.04 13.46
CA ALA A 27 -28.65 -29.56 12.63
C ALA A 27 -28.17 -30.75 11.77
N MET A 28 -26.98 -30.66 11.20
CA MET A 28 -26.39 -31.73 10.40
C MET A 28 -26.16 -32.99 11.25
N VAL A 29 -25.52 -32.86 12.41
CA VAL A 29 -25.19 -33.98 13.31
C VAL A 29 -26.45 -34.63 13.87
N SER A 30 -27.42 -33.83 14.29
CA SER A 30 -28.66 -34.36 14.85
C SER A 30 -29.48 -35.13 13.80
N SER A 31 -29.55 -34.65 12.56
CA SER A 31 -30.22 -35.37 11.47
C SER A 31 -29.56 -36.72 11.16
N VAL A 32 -28.23 -36.77 11.09
CA VAL A 32 -27.47 -38.01 10.85
C VAL A 32 -27.64 -38.99 12.02
N ALA A 33 -27.59 -38.50 13.26
CA ALA A 33 -27.75 -39.31 14.46
C ALA A 33 -29.12 -40.00 14.50
N VAL A 34 -30.21 -39.26 14.20
CA VAL A 34 -31.58 -39.80 14.18
C VAL A 34 -31.72 -40.91 13.13
N VAL A 35 -31.21 -40.68 11.92
CA VAL A 35 -31.26 -41.68 10.84
C VAL A 35 -30.45 -42.93 11.21
N MET A 36 -29.25 -42.76 11.79
CA MET A 36 -28.38 -43.87 12.15
C MET A 36 -29.00 -44.74 13.27
N VAL A 37 -29.60 -44.14 14.31
CA VAL A 37 -30.31 -44.87 15.36
C VAL A 37 -31.47 -45.67 14.77
N GLY A 38 -32.26 -45.06 13.88
CA GLY A 38 -33.37 -45.74 13.22
C GLY A 38 -32.94 -46.95 12.39
N LEU A 39 -31.86 -46.82 11.61
CA LEU A 39 -31.32 -47.92 10.81
C LEU A 39 -30.76 -49.05 11.67
N VAL A 40 -30.01 -48.76 12.74
CA VAL A 40 -29.47 -49.79 13.62
C VAL A 40 -30.58 -50.49 14.41
N MET A 41 -31.62 -49.76 14.83
CA MET A 41 -32.81 -50.38 15.42
C MET A 41 -33.47 -51.38 14.46
N LEU A 42 -33.67 -50.99 13.20
CA LEU A 42 -34.28 -51.85 12.20
C LEU A 42 -33.42 -53.10 11.93
N ALA A 43 -32.11 -52.93 11.82
CA ALA A 43 -31.16 -54.02 11.60
C ALA A 43 -31.08 -54.98 12.80
N THR A 44 -31.05 -54.46 14.03
CA THR A 44 -31.03 -55.31 15.25
C THR A 44 -32.34 -56.05 15.46
N HIS A 45 -33.49 -55.44 15.14
CA HIS A 45 -34.78 -56.10 15.26
C HIS A 45 -34.90 -57.31 14.33
N THR A 46 -34.47 -57.16 13.08
CA THR A 46 -34.53 -58.20 12.04
C THR A 46 -33.55 -59.32 12.31
N THR A 47 -32.27 -59.00 12.54
CA THR A 47 -31.21 -60.00 12.76
C THR A 47 -31.52 -60.94 13.94
N ILE A 48 -32.02 -60.40 15.06
CA ILE A 48 -32.27 -61.20 16.26
C ILE A 48 -33.48 -62.14 16.06
N GLU A 49 -34.53 -61.73 15.32
CA GLU A 49 -35.64 -62.66 14.99
C GLU A 49 -35.16 -63.79 14.07
N ASP A 50 -34.37 -63.46 13.05
CA ASP A 50 -33.82 -64.44 12.11
C ASP A 50 -32.94 -65.49 12.83
N ASP A 51 -32.11 -65.05 13.79
CA ASP A 51 -31.27 -65.96 14.59
C ASP A 51 -32.12 -66.98 15.38
N TYR A 52 -33.23 -66.54 15.98
CA TYR A 52 -34.14 -67.43 16.72
C TYR A 52 -34.88 -68.42 15.81
N GLU A 53 -35.19 -68.03 14.56
CA GLU A 53 -35.74 -68.93 13.54
C GLU A 53 -34.71 -69.99 13.10
N ILE A 54 -33.44 -69.60 12.95
CA ILE A 54 -32.35 -70.52 12.63
C ILE A 54 -32.14 -71.53 13.76
N ILE A 55 -32.15 -71.10 15.02
CA ILE A 55 -31.99 -71.99 16.18
C ILE A 55 -33.09 -73.06 16.21
N ILE A 56 -34.36 -72.67 16.06
CA ILE A 56 -35.47 -73.65 16.10
C ILE A 56 -35.43 -74.62 14.91
N LYS A 57 -34.97 -74.17 13.73
CA LYS A 57 -34.75 -75.03 12.56
C LYS A 57 -33.63 -76.05 12.76
N ASN A 58 -32.54 -75.63 13.40
CA ASN A 58 -31.43 -76.53 13.75
C ASN A 58 -31.85 -77.54 14.83
N ALA A 59 -32.64 -77.10 15.81
CA ALA A 59 -33.22 -77.95 16.83
C ALA A 59 -34.09 -79.05 16.21
N ALA A 60 -35.00 -78.69 15.30
CA ALA A 60 -35.80 -79.65 14.54
C ALA A 60 -34.92 -80.67 13.80
N THR A 61 -33.93 -80.19 13.06
CA THR A 61 -33.02 -81.07 12.29
C THR A 61 -32.30 -82.06 13.21
N SER A 62 -31.84 -81.61 14.37
CA SER A 62 -31.14 -82.43 15.36
C SER A 62 -32.07 -83.47 16.01
N THR A 63 -33.30 -83.08 16.35
CA THR A 63 -34.32 -84.00 16.89
C THR A 63 -34.75 -85.05 15.88
N ALA A 64 -34.93 -84.67 14.61
CA ALA A 64 -35.24 -85.61 13.52
C ALA A 64 -34.14 -86.67 13.38
N ALA A 65 -32.87 -86.23 13.34
CA ALA A 65 -31.72 -87.14 13.24
C ALA A 65 -31.62 -88.08 14.46
N ALA A 66 -31.88 -87.56 15.67
CA ALA A 66 -31.85 -88.37 16.89
C ALA A 66 -32.98 -89.43 16.93
N LEU A 67 -34.19 -89.08 16.50
CA LEU A 67 -35.30 -90.02 16.36
C LEU A 67 -35.03 -91.09 15.28
N GLN A 68 -34.44 -90.69 14.16
CA GLN A 68 -34.01 -91.64 13.12
C GLN A 68 -32.95 -92.60 13.66
N THR A 69 -31.94 -92.08 14.38
CA THR A 69 -30.91 -92.91 15.02
C THR A 69 -31.52 -93.90 16.01
N LEU A 70 -32.52 -93.48 16.79
CA LEU A 70 -33.27 -94.35 17.68
C LEU A 70 -33.99 -95.46 16.90
N GLN A 71 -34.66 -95.11 15.79
CA GLN A 71 -35.37 -96.07 14.95
C GLN A 71 -34.42 -97.10 14.30
N GLU A 72 -33.27 -96.66 13.80
CA GLU A 72 -32.22 -97.53 13.23
C GLU A 72 -31.63 -98.46 14.29
N ARG A 73 -31.41 -97.94 15.51
CA ARG A 73 -30.90 -98.72 16.64
C ARG A 73 -31.87 -99.82 17.07
N VAL A 74 -33.15 -99.49 17.26
CA VAL A 74 -34.21 -100.47 17.56
C VAL A 74 -34.32 -101.52 16.44
N THR A 75 -34.23 -101.10 15.18
CA THR A 75 -34.23 -102.00 14.01
C THR A 75 -33.06 -102.96 14.04
N THR A 76 -31.86 -102.45 14.34
CA THR A 76 -30.64 -103.25 14.43
C THR A 76 -30.74 -104.30 15.53
N TYR A 77 -31.25 -103.93 16.70
CA TYR A 77 -31.49 -104.89 17.78
C TYR A 77 -32.50 -105.96 17.36
N ALA A 78 -33.62 -105.59 16.73
CA ALA A 78 -34.60 -106.57 16.27
C ALA A 78 -33.99 -107.55 15.24
N ASP A 79 -33.20 -107.07 14.28
CA ASP A 79 -32.54 -107.92 13.27
C ASP A 79 -31.52 -108.88 13.88
N ILE A 80 -30.67 -108.38 14.81
CA ILE A 80 -29.69 -109.23 15.52
C ILE A 80 -30.40 -110.39 16.22
N HIS A 81 -31.51 -110.13 16.90
CA HIS A 81 -32.24 -111.17 17.61
C HIS A 81 -33.02 -112.08 16.66
N ALA A 82 -33.53 -111.56 15.54
CA ALA A 82 -34.19 -112.37 14.51
C ALA A 82 -33.28 -113.41 13.87
N ARG A 83 -31.98 -113.12 13.78
CA ARG A 83 -30.96 -114.02 13.21
C ARG A 83 -30.48 -115.10 14.17
N LYS A 84 -30.84 -115.06 15.46
CA LYS A 84 -30.44 -116.10 16.42
C LYS A 84 -31.23 -117.38 16.14
N HIS A 85 -30.54 -118.40 15.63
CA HIS A 85 -31.14 -119.67 15.28
C HIS A 85 -31.89 -120.34 16.45
N GLU A 86 -31.39 -120.15 17.68
CA GLU A 86 -31.99 -120.68 18.91
C GLU A 86 -33.37 -120.08 19.20
N ILE A 87 -33.56 -118.78 18.93
CA ILE A 87 -34.85 -118.11 19.10
C ILE A 87 -35.84 -118.65 18.08
N ALA A 88 -35.46 -118.68 16.79
CA ALA A 88 -36.33 -119.20 15.73
C ALA A 88 -36.70 -120.68 15.96
N THR A 89 -35.74 -121.51 16.40
CA THR A 89 -35.99 -122.93 16.71
C THR A 89 -36.96 -123.07 17.89
N ALA A 90 -36.73 -122.35 18.98
CA ALA A 90 -37.60 -122.41 20.15
C ALA A 90 -39.01 -121.88 19.86
N THR A 91 -39.15 -120.87 18.99
CA THR A 91 -40.45 -120.41 18.47
C THR A 91 -41.15 -121.48 17.63
N ALA A 92 -40.43 -122.15 16.71
CA ALA A 92 -40.99 -123.19 15.83
C ALA A 92 -41.60 -124.38 16.59
N PHE A 93 -40.98 -124.75 17.73
CA PHE A 93 -41.45 -125.86 18.57
C PHE A 93 -42.30 -125.39 19.77
N SER A 94 -42.63 -124.10 19.86
CA SER A 94 -43.32 -123.50 21.01
C SER A 94 -42.67 -123.83 22.36
N ASP A 95 -41.33 -123.90 22.40
CA ASP A 95 -40.55 -124.15 23.61
C ASP A 95 -40.43 -122.85 24.42
N THR A 96 -41.45 -122.62 25.24
CA THR A 96 -41.57 -121.43 26.08
C THR A 96 -40.46 -121.33 27.12
N ALA A 97 -39.97 -122.46 27.65
CA ALA A 97 -38.92 -122.47 28.66
C ALA A 97 -37.57 -122.01 28.07
N THR A 98 -37.24 -122.48 26.86
CA THR A 98 -36.03 -122.03 26.15
C THR A 98 -36.16 -120.57 25.71
N LEU A 99 -37.31 -120.17 25.18
CA LEU A 99 -37.56 -118.77 24.83
C LEU A 99 -37.43 -117.86 26.06
N GLU A 100 -37.92 -118.27 27.24
CA GLU A 100 -37.90 -117.45 28.46
C GLU A 100 -36.49 -117.16 28.90
N ARG A 101 -35.64 -118.19 28.93
CA ARG A 101 -34.23 -118.05 29.24
C ARG A 101 -33.52 -117.12 28.26
N LEU A 102 -33.72 -117.31 26.95
CA LEU A 102 -33.05 -116.53 25.90
C LEU A 102 -33.50 -115.07 25.90
N LEU A 103 -34.81 -114.81 25.80
CA LEU A 103 -35.33 -113.43 25.69
C LEU A 103 -35.15 -112.63 26.97
N THR A 104 -35.25 -113.24 28.16
CA THR A 104 -35.04 -112.50 29.42
C THR A 104 -33.57 -112.08 29.55
N GLN A 105 -32.63 -112.97 29.22
CA GLN A 105 -31.19 -112.66 29.24
C GLN A 105 -30.82 -111.61 28.19
N ASP A 106 -31.37 -111.74 26.98
CA ASP A 106 -31.18 -110.79 25.89
C ASP A 106 -31.75 -109.41 26.22
N TYR A 107 -32.97 -109.36 26.77
CA TYR A 107 -33.58 -108.10 27.19
C TYR A 107 -32.79 -107.43 28.32
N GLN A 108 -32.35 -108.17 29.35
CA GLN A 108 -31.54 -107.58 30.43
C GLN A 108 -30.22 -106.99 29.90
N SER A 109 -29.61 -107.65 28.91
CA SER A 109 -28.39 -107.16 28.27
C SER A 109 -28.65 -105.90 27.44
N LEU A 110 -29.74 -105.89 26.65
CA LEU A 110 -30.19 -104.73 25.90
C LEU A 110 -30.52 -103.56 26.81
N ALA A 111 -31.35 -103.76 27.83
CA ALA A 111 -31.77 -102.71 28.76
C ALA A 111 -30.60 -102.13 29.58
N LYS A 112 -29.57 -102.93 29.87
CA LYS A 112 -28.35 -102.45 30.56
C LYS A 112 -27.48 -101.59 29.65
N ASN A 113 -27.28 -102.01 28.40
CA ASN A 113 -26.41 -101.30 27.45
C ASN A 113 -27.12 -100.13 26.78
N ASP A 114 -28.43 -100.22 26.66
CA ASP A 114 -29.30 -99.22 26.06
C ASP A 114 -30.60 -99.10 26.88
N PRO A 115 -30.63 -98.19 27.88
CA PRO A 115 -31.79 -97.97 28.73
C PRO A 115 -33.04 -97.47 27.97
N THR A 116 -32.92 -97.11 26.68
CA THR A 116 -34.07 -96.69 25.87
C THR A 116 -34.92 -97.88 25.43
N ILE A 117 -34.33 -99.07 25.34
CA ILE A 117 -35.06 -100.28 24.97
C ILE A 117 -35.96 -100.72 26.10
N ALA A 118 -37.25 -100.84 25.79
CA ALA A 118 -38.29 -101.11 26.76
C ALA A 118 -39.09 -102.39 26.47
N THR A 119 -39.05 -102.87 25.23
CA THR A 119 -39.75 -104.11 24.85
C THR A 119 -38.85 -105.00 24.01
N LEU A 120 -38.89 -106.29 24.35
CA LEU A 120 -38.44 -107.41 23.53
C LEU A 120 -39.54 -108.47 23.63
N GLU A 121 -40.18 -108.82 22.52
CA GLU A 121 -41.28 -109.80 22.50
C GLU A 121 -41.26 -110.67 21.24
N VAL A 122 -41.73 -111.91 21.38
CA VAL A 122 -41.83 -112.88 20.29
C VAL A 122 -43.26 -113.38 20.15
N THR A 123 -43.74 -113.47 18.91
CA THR A 123 -45.04 -114.08 18.57
C THR A 123 -44.89 -115.42 17.87
N ASP A 124 -45.96 -116.22 17.86
CA ASP A 124 -46.10 -117.36 16.96
C ASP A 124 -46.45 -116.89 15.52
N ASP A 125 -46.65 -117.86 14.63
CA ASP A 125 -47.02 -117.66 13.22
C ASP A 125 -48.44 -117.10 13.03
N GLN A 126 -49.27 -117.10 14.08
CA GLN A 126 -50.59 -116.45 14.11
C GLN A 126 -50.53 -115.02 14.69
N GLY A 127 -49.36 -114.57 15.14
CA GLY A 127 -49.17 -113.26 15.78
C GLY A 127 -49.62 -113.21 17.24
N ILE A 128 -49.78 -114.35 17.92
CA ILE A 128 -50.04 -114.42 19.35
C ILE A 128 -48.71 -114.32 20.09
N VAL A 129 -48.60 -113.40 21.05
CA VAL A 129 -47.38 -113.24 21.85
C VAL A 129 -47.13 -114.49 22.69
N ILE A 130 -46.06 -115.23 22.37
CA ILE A 130 -45.65 -116.42 23.13
C ILE A 130 -44.92 -115.98 24.39
N LEU A 131 -44.06 -114.96 24.26
CA LEU A 131 -43.19 -114.53 25.35
C LEU A 131 -42.70 -113.08 25.19
N ARG A 132 -42.46 -112.43 26.33
CA ARG A 132 -41.84 -111.12 26.44
C ARG A 132 -40.58 -111.20 27.31
N GLY A 133 -39.42 -110.86 26.77
CA GLY A 133 -38.19 -110.77 27.57
C GLY A 133 -38.25 -109.71 28.67
N HIS A 134 -39.05 -108.67 28.45
CA HIS A 134 -39.27 -107.58 29.40
C HIS A 134 -40.36 -107.86 30.45
N ASN A 135 -41.21 -108.87 30.22
CA ASN A 135 -42.26 -109.28 31.15
C ASN A 135 -42.70 -110.74 30.88
N PRO A 136 -41.89 -111.75 31.27
CA PRO A 136 -42.11 -113.14 30.89
C PRO A 136 -43.47 -113.71 31.30
N GLY A 137 -44.04 -113.21 32.40
CA GLY A 137 -45.34 -113.65 32.92
C GLY A 137 -46.57 -113.20 32.12
N ARG A 138 -46.40 -112.49 31.00
CA ARG A 138 -47.52 -112.01 30.17
C ARG A 138 -47.39 -112.46 28.71
N SER A 139 -48.23 -113.43 28.34
CA SER A 139 -48.35 -114.00 26.99
C SER A 139 -49.83 -114.13 26.57
N GLY A 140 -50.08 -114.54 25.33
CA GLY A 140 -51.42 -114.79 24.78
C GLY A 140 -52.11 -113.58 24.11
N ASP A 141 -51.50 -112.39 24.17
CA ASP A 141 -52.03 -111.21 23.49
C ASP A 141 -51.97 -111.42 21.96
N ASN A 142 -53.11 -111.35 21.26
CA ASN A 142 -53.15 -111.42 19.80
C ASN A 142 -52.71 -110.07 19.19
N LYS A 143 -51.59 -110.07 18.47
CA LYS A 143 -51.00 -108.90 17.80
C LYS A 143 -51.09 -108.98 16.27
N SER A 144 -51.81 -109.94 15.70
CA SER A 144 -52.04 -110.05 14.24
C SER A 144 -52.65 -108.79 13.62
N ALA A 145 -53.40 -108.01 14.41
CA ALA A 145 -54.00 -106.73 13.98
C ALA A 145 -52.98 -105.57 13.96
N VAL A 146 -51.81 -105.72 14.59
CA VAL A 146 -50.75 -104.70 14.57
C VAL A 146 -50.08 -104.74 13.19
N PRO A 147 -50.12 -103.63 12.42
CA PRO A 147 -49.59 -103.57 11.05
C PRO A 147 -48.20 -104.17 10.89
N MET A 148 -47.27 -103.84 11.79
CA MET A 148 -45.87 -104.25 11.70
C MET A 148 -45.68 -105.74 11.96
N VAL A 149 -46.46 -106.31 12.90
CA VAL A 149 -46.45 -107.76 13.18
C VAL A 149 -47.01 -108.52 11.99
N ARG A 150 -48.10 -108.03 11.39
CA ARG A 150 -48.68 -108.64 10.18
C ARG A 150 -47.71 -108.61 9.00
N ASP A 151 -47.03 -107.49 8.80
CA ASP A 151 -46.07 -107.35 7.70
C ASP A 151 -44.87 -108.31 7.92
N ALA A 152 -44.40 -108.45 9.16
CA ALA A 152 -43.35 -109.41 9.53
C ALA A 152 -43.79 -110.88 9.38
N LEU A 153 -45.03 -111.24 9.73
CA LEU A 153 -45.57 -112.59 9.48
C LEU A 153 -45.64 -112.95 7.98
N GLN A 154 -45.72 -111.93 7.11
CA GLN A 154 -45.63 -112.09 5.65
C GLN A 154 -44.19 -112.06 5.12
N GLY A 155 -43.19 -112.04 6.02
CA GLY A 155 -41.77 -112.06 5.70
C GLY A 155 -41.15 -110.69 5.46
N ARG A 156 -41.88 -109.61 5.72
CA ARG A 156 -41.39 -108.24 5.52
C ARG A 156 -41.06 -107.60 6.86
N ALA A 157 -39.77 -107.33 7.09
CA ALA A 157 -39.34 -106.49 8.19
C ALA A 157 -40.09 -105.14 8.17
N SER A 158 -40.56 -104.69 9.32
CA SER A 158 -41.29 -103.43 9.47
C SER A 158 -40.77 -102.67 10.67
N ASN A 159 -40.52 -101.37 10.51
CA ASN A 159 -40.05 -100.49 11.56
C ASN A 159 -40.82 -99.16 11.51
N GLY A 160 -40.92 -98.45 12.62
CA GLY A 160 -41.61 -97.17 12.68
C GLY A 160 -42.27 -96.91 14.03
N LEU A 161 -43.01 -95.80 14.10
CA LEU A 161 -43.75 -95.44 15.29
C LEU A 161 -45.01 -96.30 15.44
N THR A 162 -45.23 -96.83 16.64
CA THR A 162 -46.51 -97.35 17.07
C THR A 162 -47.12 -96.46 18.14
N VAL A 163 -48.45 -96.33 18.08
CA VAL A 163 -49.25 -95.68 19.12
C VAL A 163 -50.27 -96.70 19.59
N SER A 164 -50.23 -97.05 20.86
CA SER A 164 -51.16 -97.99 21.47
C SER A 164 -52.58 -97.41 21.45
N ILE A 165 -53.53 -98.14 20.85
CA ILE A 165 -54.94 -97.71 20.78
C ILE A 165 -55.58 -97.67 22.18
N THR A 166 -55.11 -98.51 23.10
CA THR A 166 -55.68 -98.64 24.45
C THR A 166 -55.00 -97.75 25.48
N THR A 167 -53.67 -97.64 25.44
CA THR A 167 -52.89 -96.87 26.42
C THR A 167 -52.47 -95.49 25.92
N GLY A 168 -52.57 -95.24 24.61
CA GLY A 168 -52.04 -94.03 23.97
C GLY A 168 -50.50 -93.99 23.95
N GLU A 169 -49.82 -94.96 24.55
CA GLU A 169 -48.36 -94.96 24.63
C GLU A 169 -47.71 -95.08 23.27
N MET A 170 -46.66 -94.28 23.06
CA MET A 170 -45.90 -94.26 21.83
C MET A 170 -44.60 -95.02 21.99
N ALA A 171 -44.25 -95.83 20.99
CA ALA A 171 -42.98 -96.53 20.95
C ALA A 171 -42.40 -96.54 19.53
N MET A 172 -41.09 -96.35 19.42
CA MET A 172 -40.38 -96.68 18.20
C MET A 172 -40.13 -98.17 18.20
N ASP A 173 -40.75 -98.87 17.27
CA ASP A 173 -40.72 -100.33 17.21
C ASP A 173 -40.00 -100.80 15.94
N ALA A 174 -39.45 -102.00 16.00
CA ALA A 174 -39.06 -102.78 14.84
C ALA A 174 -39.48 -104.23 15.04
N VAL A 175 -40.14 -104.79 14.03
CA VAL A 175 -40.64 -106.16 14.02
C VAL A 175 -40.02 -106.90 12.85
N MET A 176 -39.40 -108.04 13.13
CA MET A 176 -38.69 -108.87 12.17
C MET A 176 -39.32 -110.27 12.11
N PRO A 177 -39.38 -110.91 10.92
CA PRO A 177 -39.77 -112.31 10.81
C PRO A 177 -38.75 -113.24 11.47
N LEU A 178 -39.23 -114.24 12.20
CA LEU A 178 -38.41 -115.37 12.64
C LEU A 178 -38.52 -116.49 11.61
N ASN A 179 -37.39 -116.84 10.98
CA ASN A 179 -37.34 -117.87 9.95
C ASN A 179 -36.64 -119.14 10.47
N TYR A 180 -37.34 -120.27 10.39
CA TYR A 180 -36.78 -121.59 10.66
C TYR A 180 -36.99 -122.48 9.44
N GLN A 181 -35.89 -122.98 8.86
CA GLN A 181 -35.89 -123.87 7.69
C GLN A 181 -36.70 -123.36 6.48
N GLY A 182 -36.73 -122.04 6.26
CA GLY A 182 -37.44 -121.42 5.14
C GLY A 182 -38.91 -121.07 5.43
N GLN A 183 -39.43 -121.40 6.62
CA GLN A 183 -40.77 -121.05 7.07
C GLN A 183 -40.72 -119.96 8.13
N ILE A 184 -41.67 -119.02 8.06
CA ILE A 184 -41.84 -118.00 9.09
C ILE A 184 -42.61 -118.65 10.25
N VAL A 185 -41.93 -118.79 11.38
CA VAL A 185 -42.47 -119.46 12.57
C VAL A 185 -42.99 -118.47 13.61
N GLY A 186 -42.79 -117.18 13.38
CA GLY A 186 -43.24 -116.12 14.26
C GLY A 186 -42.59 -114.79 13.95
N THR A 187 -42.69 -113.85 14.89
CA THR A 187 -42.03 -112.55 14.78
C THR A 187 -41.27 -112.22 16.04
N ILE A 188 -40.23 -111.39 15.92
CA ILE A 188 -39.55 -110.78 17.06
C ILE A 188 -39.64 -109.27 16.95
N LYS A 189 -39.98 -108.63 18.06
CA LYS A 189 -40.14 -107.20 18.17
C LYS A 189 -39.20 -106.64 19.21
N VAL A 190 -38.52 -105.56 18.87
CA VAL A 190 -37.83 -104.68 19.81
C VAL A 190 -38.46 -103.30 19.75
N GLY A 191 -38.58 -102.62 20.89
CA GLY A 191 -39.19 -101.30 20.95
C GLY A 191 -38.64 -100.42 22.06
N SER A 192 -38.65 -99.11 21.81
CA SER A 192 -38.26 -98.05 22.76
C SER A 192 -39.43 -97.10 22.99
N TYR A 193 -39.87 -96.92 24.24
CA TYR A 193 -40.96 -95.99 24.55
C TYR A 193 -40.54 -94.52 24.40
N LEU A 194 -41.45 -93.71 23.87
CA LEU A 194 -41.27 -92.26 23.77
C LEU A 194 -41.93 -91.56 24.96
N ARG A 195 -41.28 -91.67 26.13
CA ARG A 195 -41.72 -91.06 27.39
C ARG A 195 -40.88 -89.82 27.74
N SER A 196 -41.09 -89.26 28.93
CA SER A 196 -40.39 -88.05 29.41
C SER A 196 -38.87 -88.16 29.43
N ASN A 197 -38.30 -89.37 29.60
CA ASN A 197 -36.86 -89.60 29.51
C ASN A 197 -36.33 -89.39 28.07
N THR A 198 -37.05 -89.89 27.08
CA THR A 198 -36.73 -89.69 25.67
C THR A 198 -36.91 -88.24 25.26
N ALA A 199 -37.99 -87.60 25.72
CA ALA A 199 -38.20 -86.17 25.51
C ALA A 199 -37.04 -85.34 26.10
N ARG A 200 -36.57 -85.66 27.32
CA ARG A 200 -35.42 -84.98 27.95
C ARG A 200 -34.11 -85.18 27.18
N SER A 201 -33.86 -86.39 26.71
CA SER A 201 -32.65 -86.68 25.92
C SER A 201 -32.66 -85.91 24.59
N LEU A 202 -33.83 -85.83 23.93
CA LEU A 202 -33.97 -85.02 22.72
C LEU A 202 -33.83 -83.53 23.01
N ALA A 203 -34.35 -83.06 24.14
CA ALA A 203 -34.25 -81.67 24.56
C ALA A 203 -32.79 -81.22 24.78
N GLU A 204 -31.96 -82.09 25.37
CA GLU A 204 -30.52 -81.86 25.53
C GLU A 204 -29.81 -81.81 24.16
N ILE A 205 -30.15 -82.70 23.23
CA ILE A 205 -29.56 -82.74 21.88
C ILE A 205 -29.92 -81.49 21.07
N SER A 206 -31.19 -81.11 21.10
CA SER A 206 -31.69 -79.99 20.29
C SER A 206 -31.54 -78.63 20.97
N ASN A 207 -31.11 -78.60 22.24
CA ASN A 207 -31.06 -77.42 23.08
C ASN A 207 -32.39 -76.64 23.10
N THR A 208 -33.49 -77.38 23.16
CA THR A 208 -34.87 -76.85 23.22
C THR A 208 -35.69 -77.74 24.12
N GLU A 209 -36.82 -77.25 24.60
CA GLU A 209 -37.82 -78.14 25.21
C GLU A 209 -38.43 -79.06 24.14
N VAL A 210 -38.86 -80.26 24.52
CA VAL A 210 -39.44 -81.25 23.59
C VAL A 210 -40.75 -81.81 24.13
N ALA A 211 -41.75 -81.91 23.27
CA ALA A 211 -43.01 -82.57 23.56
C ALA A 211 -43.42 -83.51 22.43
N PHE A 212 -44.12 -84.60 22.77
CA PHE A 212 -44.71 -85.50 21.80
C PHE A 212 -46.23 -85.44 21.86
N VAL A 213 -46.85 -85.35 20.69
CA VAL A 213 -48.30 -85.22 20.54
C VAL A 213 -48.82 -86.32 19.62
N ALA A 214 -49.81 -87.07 20.09
CA ALA A 214 -50.55 -88.05 19.30
C ALA A 214 -52.03 -88.01 19.69
N ASN A 215 -52.92 -88.26 18.73
CA ASN A 215 -54.37 -88.27 18.96
C ASN A 215 -54.89 -87.01 19.70
N ASN A 216 -54.40 -85.83 19.31
CA ASN A 216 -54.71 -84.53 19.92
C ASN A 216 -54.41 -84.44 21.43
N ARG A 217 -53.42 -85.20 21.91
CA ARG A 217 -53.03 -85.23 23.31
C ARG A 217 -51.51 -85.25 23.46
N ILE A 218 -51.01 -84.51 24.43
CA ILE A 218 -49.60 -84.51 24.82
C ILE A 218 -49.31 -85.81 25.55
N ASN A 219 -48.41 -86.60 24.99
CA ASN A 219 -48.00 -87.88 25.55
C ASN A 219 -46.90 -87.72 26.60
N ALA A 220 -45.90 -86.92 26.27
CA ALA A 220 -44.81 -86.54 27.16
C ALA A 220 -44.28 -85.17 26.75
N SER A 221 -43.77 -84.42 27.73
CA SER A 221 -43.19 -83.10 27.56
C SER A 221 -42.07 -82.90 28.58
N THR A 222 -41.06 -82.13 28.21
CA THR A 222 -40.03 -81.63 29.15
C THR A 222 -40.48 -80.36 29.88
N ILE A 223 -41.45 -79.63 29.34
CA ILE A 223 -42.04 -78.45 29.96
C ILE A 223 -42.97 -78.88 31.09
N ALA A 224 -42.66 -78.40 32.31
CA ALA A 224 -43.50 -78.64 33.48
C ALA A 224 -44.92 -78.09 33.26
N GLY A 225 -45.94 -78.89 33.58
CA GLY A 225 -47.36 -78.50 33.40
C GLY A 225 -47.90 -78.66 31.97
N PHE A 226 -47.05 -78.78 30.95
CA PHE A 226 -47.50 -78.98 29.56
C PHE A 226 -47.95 -80.43 29.32
N SER A 227 -49.22 -80.70 29.62
CA SER A 227 -49.86 -82.01 29.52
C SER A 227 -51.35 -81.88 29.21
N GLY A 228 -51.99 -82.97 28.79
CA GLY A 228 -53.42 -82.97 28.45
C GLY A 228 -53.68 -82.80 26.96
N ASP A 229 -54.85 -82.30 26.60
CA ASP A 229 -55.30 -82.23 25.21
C ASP A 229 -54.63 -81.04 24.50
N TYR A 230 -54.04 -81.31 23.32
CA TYR A 230 -53.38 -80.32 22.50
C TYR A 230 -53.70 -80.58 21.03
N THR A 231 -54.31 -79.58 20.39
CA THR A 231 -54.59 -79.63 18.96
C THR A 231 -53.51 -78.86 18.21
N ILE A 232 -52.84 -79.55 17.28
CA ILE A 232 -51.84 -78.93 16.41
C ILE A 232 -52.54 -77.91 15.50
N PRO A 233 -52.02 -76.67 15.36
CA PRO A 233 -52.61 -75.67 14.49
C PRO A 233 -52.82 -76.20 13.07
N ALA A 234 -53.97 -75.90 12.45
CA ALA A 234 -54.35 -76.45 11.13
C ALA A 234 -53.31 -76.18 10.03
N GLU A 235 -52.59 -75.05 10.10
CA GLU A 235 -51.51 -74.75 9.17
C GLU A 235 -50.28 -75.64 9.37
N ALA A 236 -49.88 -75.84 10.63
CA ALA A 236 -48.78 -76.75 10.96
C ALA A 236 -49.13 -78.19 10.63
N LEU A 237 -50.37 -78.61 10.94
CA LEU A 237 -50.87 -79.96 10.66
C LEU A 237 -50.77 -80.31 9.18
N ARG A 238 -51.21 -79.42 8.28
CA ARG A 238 -51.13 -79.62 6.81
C ARG A 238 -49.72 -79.80 6.27
N LYS A 239 -48.70 -79.25 6.95
CA LYS A 239 -47.29 -79.40 6.57
C LYS A 239 -46.73 -80.72 7.09
N VAL A 240 -46.97 -81.05 8.36
CA VAL A 240 -46.50 -82.32 8.94
C VAL A 240 -47.17 -83.54 8.30
N GLU A 241 -48.43 -83.44 7.87
CA GLU A 241 -49.11 -84.50 7.09
C GLU A 241 -48.44 -84.80 5.74
N ARG A 242 -47.73 -83.81 5.17
CA ARG A 242 -46.92 -83.99 3.95
C ARG A 242 -45.48 -84.46 4.22
N GLY A 243 -45.13 -84.67 5.49
CA GLY A 243 -43.77 -84.99 5.90
C GLY A 243 -42.85 -83.76 6.05
N GLU A 244 -43.39 -82.54 5.99
CA GLU A 244 -42.62 -81.30 6.14
C GLU A 244 -42.58 -80.84 7.61
N VAL A 245 -41.46 -80.23 8.03
CA VAL A 245 -41.39 -79.56 9.33
C VAL A 245 -42.16 -78.24 9.27
N ALA A 246 -43.08 -78.03 10.22
CA ALA A 246 -43.78 -76.76 10.36
C ALA A 246 -43.17 -75.92 11.48
N PHE A 247 -43.26 -74.60 11.37
CA PHE A 247 -42.82 -73.67 12.41
C PHE A 247 -43.98 -72.77 12.81
N GLY A 248 -43.99 -72.33 14.06
CA GLY A 248 -44.98 -71.41 14.57
C GLY A 248 -44.60 -70.81 15.91
N ILE A 249 -45.54 -70.10 16.50
CA ILE A 249 -45.42 -69.58 17.86
C ILE A 249 -46.51 -70.23 18.70
N LEU A 250 -46.14 -70.74 19.86
CA LEU A 250 -47.05 -71.32 20.83
C LEU A 250 -46.84 -70.64 22.17
N THR A 251 -47.92 -70.18 22.79
CA THR A 251 -47.89 -69.68 24.15
C THR A 251 -48.36 -70.78 25.10
N ILE A 252 -47.52 -71.12 26.06
CA ILE A 252 -47.83 -72.05 27.14
C ILE A 252 -47.80 -71.23 28.42
N GLU A 253 -48.95 -71.15 29.09
CA GLU A 253 -49.19 -70.23 30.21
C GLU A 253 -48.86 -68.77 29.84
N ASN A 254 -47.75 -68.23 30.35
CA ASN A 254 -47.30 -66.85 30.10
C ASN A 254 -46.02 -66.76 29.24
N THR A 255 -45.44 -67.89 28.84
CA THR A 255 -44.22 -67.90 28.03
C THR A 255 -44.56 -68.23 26.59
N SER A 256 -44.10 -67.40 25.66
CA SER A 256 -44.22 -67.65 24.23
C SER A 256 -42.99 -68.40 23.73
N TYR A 257 -43.21 -69.42 22.92
CA TYR A 257 -42.17 -70.29 22.37
C TYR A 257 -42.19 -70.21 20.85
N ASN A 258 -41.01 -70.17 20.24
CA ASN A 258 -40.87 -70.62 18.86
C ASN A 258 -40.96 -72.13 18.85
N VAL A 259 -41.87 -72.67 18.06
CA VAL A 259 -42.14 -74.11 18.01
C VAL A 259 -41.87 -74.65 16.62
N SER A 260 -41.20 -75.79 16.53
CA SER A 260 -41.17 -76.61 15.32
C SER A 260 -41.96 -77.90 15.53
N TYR A 261 -42.77 -78.26 14.55
CA TYR A 261 -43.57 -79.48 14.52
C TYR A 261 -42.95 -80.46 13.52
N LEU A 262 -42.52 -81.61 14.01
CA LEU A 262 -41.86 -82.65 13.25
C LEU A 262 -42.78 -83.86 13.10
N PRO A 263 -43.03 -84.34 11.88
CA PRO A 263 -43.85 -85.52 11.67
C PRO A 263 -43.15 -86.80 12.15
N MET A 264 -43.93 -87.68 12.78
CA MET A 264 -43.51 -89.03 13.13
C MET A 264 -44.47 -90.02 12.48
N ASN A 265 -43.94 -90.87 11.60
CA ASN A 265 -44.75 -91.76 10.78
C ASN A 265 -44.79 -93.18 11.34
N ASP A 266 -45.91 -93.86 11.13
CA ASP A 266 -46.05 -95.30 11.35
C ASP A 266 -45.18 -96.09 10.35
N GLY A 267 -45.07 -97.41 10.55
CA GLY A 267 -44.31 -98.28 9.63
C GLY A 267 -44.86 -98.39 8.20
N ARG A 268 -45.91 -97.64 7.86
CA ARG A 268 -46.45 -97.49 6.49
C ARG A 268 -46.27 -96.08 5.94
N GLY A 269 -45.56 -95.21 6.64
CA GLY A 269 -45.30 -93.84 6.21
C GLY A 269 -46.46 -92.87 6.46
N ARG A 270 -47.48 -93.23 7.24
CA ARG A 270 -48.58 -92.32 7.61
C ARG A 270 -48.28 -91.61 8.91
N LEU A 271 -48.65 -90.33 9.01
CA LEU A 271 -48.47 -89.55 10.23
C LEU A 271 -49.19 -90.23 11.42
N ALA A 272 -48.45 -90.52 12.47
CA ALA A 272 -48.96 -91.17 13.68
C ALA A 272 -48.79 -90.29 14.94
N ALA A 273 -47.74 -89.48 14.99
CA ALA A 273 -47.53 -88.48 16.03
C ALA A 273 -46.73 -87.30 15.50
N VAL A 274 -46.57 -86.27 16.33
CA VAL A 274 -45.74 -85.11 16.06
C VAL A 274 -44.83 -84.86 17.24
N THR A 275 -43.54 -84.66 16.97
CA THR A 275 -42.60 -84.13 17.95
C THR A 275 -42.58 -82.61 17.84
N MET A 276 -42.60 -81.92 18.96
CA MET A 276 -42.49 -80.47 19.05
C MET A 276 -41.17 -80.11 19.71
N ASN A 277 -40.39 -79.23 19.10
CA ASN A 277 -39.32 -78.52 19.79
C ASN A 277 -39.82 -77.14 20.17
N LEU A 278 -39.52 -76.67 21.38
CA LEU A 278 -39.99 -75.38 21.87
C LEU A 278 -38.82 -74.56 22.43
N LEU A 279 -38.60 -73.38 21.87
CA LEU A 279 -37.56 -72.43 22.28
C LEU A 279 -38.20 -71.18 22.93
N PRO A 280 -37.93 -70.87 24.21
CA PRO A 280 -38.51 -69.71 24.89
C PRO A 280 -38.12 -68.38 24.25
N ARG A 281 -39.09 -67.45 24.14
CA ARG A 281 -38.88 -66.08 23.62
C ARG A 281 -38.53 -65.05 24.71
N ASP A 282 -38.46 -65.43 25.98
CA ASP A 282 -38.31 -64.48 27.09
C ASP A 282 -36.98 -63.69 27.03
N ASN A 283 -35.91 -64.33 26.56
CA ASN A 283 -34.60 -63.70 26.40
C ASN A 283 -34.52 -62.75 25.19
N LEU A 284 -35.49 -62.80 24.28
CA LEU A 284 -35.51 -62.01 23.04
C LEU A 284 -35.67 -60.52 23.33
N HIS A 285 -36.56 -60.17 24.26
CA HIS A 285 -36.80 -58.78 24.66
C HIS A 285 -35.59 -58.18 25.37
N ALA A 286 -34.93 -58.94 26.24
CA ALA A 286 -33.71 -58.51 26.92
C ALA A 286 -32.54 -58.28 25.94
N ALA A 287 -32.38 -59.16 24.95
CA ALA A 287 -31.39 -59.00 23.89
C ALA A 287 -31.64 -57.73 23.05
N LYS A 288 -32.88 -57.50 22.63
CA LYS A 288 -33.28 -56.28 21.90
C LYS A 288 -33.02 -55.00 22.73
N TRP A 289 -33.33 -55.02 24.03
CA TRP A 289 -33.16 -53.87 24.91
C TRP A 289 -31.69 -53.51 25.18
N THR A 290 -30.84 -54.52 25.41
CA THR A 290 -29.41 -54.29 25.63
C THR A 290 -28.69 -53.79 24.38
N ALA A 291 -29.06 -54.28 23.19
CA ALA A 291 -28.56 -53.78 21.91
C ALA A 291 -28.95 -52.31 21.67
N PHE A 292 -30.18 -51.93 22.04
CA PHE A 292 -30.67 -50.55 21.95
C PHE A 292 -29.86 -49.59 22.84
N LEU A 293 -29.62 -49.95 24.11
CA LEU A 293 -28.87 -49.10 25.05
C LEU A 293 -27.42 -48.87 24.60
N ARG A 294 -26.73 -49.92 24.12
CA ARG A 294 -25.34 -49.80 23.62
C ARG A 294 -25.25 -48.89 22.40
N THR A 295 -26.16 -49.07 21.44
CA THR A 295 -26.21 -48.24 20.22
C THR A 295 -26.48 -46.77 20.57
N SER A 296 -27.44 -46.53 21.46
CA SER A 296 -27.79 -45.17 21.90
C SER A 296 -26.62 -44.46 22.60
N ALA A 297 -25.86 -45.18 23.42
CA ALA A 297 -24.66 -44.64 24.08
C ALA A 297 -23.59 -44.22 23.06
N VAL A 298 -23.31 -45.05 22.04
CA VAL A 298 -22.33 -44.73 20.99
C VAL A 298 -22.75 -43.47 20.21
N VAL A 299 -24.02 -43.38 19.83
CA VAL A 299 -24.55 -42.20 19.11
C VAL A 299 -24.46 -40.93 19.97
N ALA A 300 -24.74 -41.01 21.28
CA ALA A 300 -24.62 -39.87 22.18
C ALA A 300 -23.18 -39.35 22.29
N VAL A 301 -22.19 -40.25 22.37
CA VAL A 301 -20.76 -39.88 22.40
C VAL A 301 -20.34 -39.20 21.09
N LEU A 302 -20.73 -39.76 19.94
CA LEU A 302 -20.42 -39.18 18.63
C LEU A 302 -21.08 -37.80 18.44
N ALA A 303 -22.32 -37.63 18.89
CA ALA A 303 -23.01 -36.35 18.86
C ALA A 303 -22.31 -35.30 19.75
N GLY A 304 -21.88 -35.69 20.95
CA GLY A 304 -21.13 -34.81 21.85
C GLY A 304 -19.79 -34.38 21.27
N PHE A 305 -19.03 -35.32 20.69
CA PHE A 305 -17.76 -35.02 20.03
C PHE A 305 -17.95 -34.04 18.86
N SER A 306 -18.95 -34.29 18.01
CA SER A 306 -19.21 -33.41 16.87
C SER A 306 -19.67 -32.01 17.28
N MET A 307 -20.38 -31.86 18.39
CA MET A 307 -20.74 -30.55 18.97
C MET A 307 -19.48 -29.77 19.40
N ILE A 308 -18.54 -30.43 20.06
CA ILE A 308 -17.27 -29.81 20.48
C ILE A 308 -16.47 -29.35 19.25
N CYS A 309 -16.37 -30.18 18.21
CA CYS A 309 -15.71 -29.81 16.96
C CYS A 309 -16.37 -28.59 16.28
N ALA A 310 -17.71 -28.55 16.23
CA ALA A 310 -18.45 -27.42 15.66
C ALA A 310 -18.16 -26.10 16.38
N ILE A 311 -18.12 -26.12 17.72
CA ILE A 311 -17.78 -24.96 18.54
C ILE A 311 -16.33 -24.54 18.30
N ALA A 312 -15.38 -25.49 18.25
CA ALA A 312 -13.97 -25.21 18.01
C ALA A 312 -13.75 -24.54 16.64
N ILE A 313 -14.36 -25.07 15.57
CA ILE A 313 -14.30 -24.50 14.22
C ILE A 313 -14.92 -23.09 14.20
N ALA A 314 -16.09 -22.92 14.82
CA ALA A 314 -16.74 -21.61 14.89
C ALA A 314 -15.86 -20.57 15.58
N ILE A 315 -15.20 -20.92 16.68
CA ILE A 315 -14.26 -20.04 17.41
C ILE A 315 -13.02 -19.74 16.56
N ALA A 316 -12.43 -20.75 15.90
CA ALA A 316 -11.23 -20.61 15.10
C ALA A 316 -11.41 -19.62 13.93
N ILE A 317 -12.57 -19.64 13.26
CA ILE A 317 -12.85 -18.74 12.14
C ILE A 317 -13.17 -17.32 12.61
N THR A 318 -13.94 -17.18 13.68
CA THR A 318 -14.55 -15.89 14.04
C THR A 318 -13.73 -15.06 15.01
N ARG A 319 -12.78 -15.64 15.76
CA ARG A 319 -11.85 -14.85 16.59
C ARG A 319 -10.94 -13.94 15.75
N PRO A 320 -10.26 -14.42 14.69
CA PRO A 320 -9.42 -13.58 13.83
C PRO A 320 -10.23 -12.49 13.12
N LEU A 321 -11.43 -12.83 12.61
CA LEU A 321 -12.31 -11.87 11.95
C LEU A 321 -12.74 -10.73 12.87
N ASN A 322 -13.10 -11.03 14.12
CA ASN A 322 -13.44 -9.99 15.09
C ASN A 322 -12.23 -9.13 15.43
N LYS A 323 -11.02 -9.71 15.56
CA LYS A 323 -9.80 -8.91 15.78
C LYS A 323 -9.50 -7.96 14.61
N MET A 324 -9.66 -8.42 13.37
CA MET A 324 -9.56 -7.57 12.19
C MET A 324 -10.60 -6.44 12.21
N GLN A 325 -11.85 -6.76 12.57
CA GLN A 325 -12.92 -5.77 12.69
C GLN A 325 -12.62 -4.72 13.77
N ASP A 326 -12.23 -5.17 14.97
CA ASP A 326 -11.96 -4.29 16.11
C ASP A 326 -10.80 -3.35 15.78
N ALA A 327 -9.73 -3.84 15.16
CA ALA A 327 -8.61 -3.02 14.73
C ALA A 327 -8.98 -2.03 13.61
N PHE A 328 -9.92 -2.37 12.73
CA PHE A 328 -10.45 -1.41 11.75
C PHE A 328 -11.28 -0.31 12.39
N LEU A 329 -12.11 -0.66 13.37
CA LEU A 329 -12.89 0.31 14.12
C LEU A 329 -11.97 1.23 14.92
N ASP A 330 -10.92 0.68 15.54
CA ASP A 330 -9.90 1.47 16.24
C ASP A 330 -9.12 2.39 15.28
N LEU A 331 -8.83 1.93 14.06
CA LEU A 331 -8.21 2.77 13.03
C LEU A 331 -9.14 3.88 12.51
N ALA A 332 -10.44 3.60 12.38
CA ALA A 332 -11.42 4.53 11.82
C ALA A 332 -11.96 5.54 12.85
N GLU A 333 -12.16 5.12 14.10
CA GLU A 333 -12.79 5.92 15.16
C GLU A 333 -11.82 6.31 16.29
N GLY A 334 -10.74 5.55 16.49
CA GLY A 334 -9.79 5.71 17.61
C GLY A 334 -8.58 6.59 17.31
N ASP A 335 -7.43 6.17 17.83
CA ASP A 335 -6.16 6.91 17.83
C ASP A 335 -5.33 6.73 16.54
N GLY A 336 -5.91 6.11 15.49
CA GLY A 336 -5.23 5.94 14.20
C GLY A 336 -3.93 5.13 14.30
N ASP A 337 -3.90 4.07 15.11
CA ASP A 337 -2.69 3.27 15.34
C ASP A 337 -2.34 2.38 14.15
N LEU A 338 -1.43 2.87 13.31
CA LEU A 338 -0.94 2.18 12.12
C LEU A 338 0.15 1.15 12.46
N THR A 339 0.62 1.05 13.71
CA THR A 339 1.64 0.06 14.13
C THR A 339 1.09 -1.35 14.29
N GLN A 340 -0.23 -1.50 14.35
CA GLN A 340 -0.84 -2.81 14.54
C GLN A 340 -0.51 -3.74 13.38
N ARG A 341 -0.24 -5.02 13.69
CA ARG A 341 0.01 -6.05 12.66
C ARG A 341 -0.78 -7.30 12.99
N PHE A 342 -1.38 -7.88 11.95
CA PHE A 342 -2.17 -9.09 12.07
C PHE A 342 -1.30 -10.33 11.80
N PRO A 343 -1.37 -11.36 12.65
CA PRO A 343 -0.57 -12.55 12.48
C PRO A 343 -0.95 -13.31 11.20
N VAL A 344 0.04 -13.56 10.35
CA VAL A 344 -0.10 -14.35 9.11
C VAL A 344 0.41 -15.76 9.39
N PHE A 345 -0.49 -16.66 9.83
CA PHE A 345 -0.16 -18.06 10.11
C PHE A 345 -1.03 -19.01 9.28
N GLY A 346 -0.43 -19.65 8.27
CA GLY A 346 -1.11 -20.62 7.41
C GLY A 346 -1.29 -20.11 5.98
N ALA A 347 -2.11 -20.82 5.21
CA ALA A 347 -2.40 -20.53 3.81
C ALA A 347 -3.89 -20.34 3.51
N ASP A 348 -4.69 -20.19 4.57
CA ASP A 348 -6.14 -20.01 4.49
C ASP A 348 -6.52 -18.58 4.09
N GLU A 349 -7.81 -18.38 3.83
CA GLU A 349 -8.37 -17.10 3.43
C GLU A 349 -8.17 -16.01 4.49
N ILE A 350 -8.14 -16.39 5.77
CA ILE A 350 -7.88 -15.47 6.88
C ILE A 350 -6.43 -14.97 6.85
N SER A 351 -5.46 -15.86 6.62
CA SER A 351 -4.05 -15.49 6.52
C SER A 351 -3.79 -14.56 5.33
N LYS A 352 -4.41 -14.81 4.19
CA LYS A 352 -4.33 -13.92 3.02
C LYS A 352 -4.96 -12.55 3.28
N ALA A 353 -6.08 -12.50 4.01
CA ALA A 353 -6.71 -11.24 4.42
C ALA A 353 -5.81 -10.45 5.39
N ASN A 354 -5.18 -11.12 6.36
CA ASN A 354 -4.21 -10.52 7.27
C ASN A 354 -2.98 -9.97 6.53
N ASP A 355 -2.42 -10.70 5.55
CA ASP A 355 -1.28 -10.22 4.74
C ASP A 355 -1.64 -8.97 3.93
N ALA A 356 -2.79 -9.00 3.23
CA ALA A 356 -3.29 -7.84 2.49
C ALA A 356 -3.52 -6.64 3.41
N MET A 357 -3.99 -6.88 4.64
CA MET A 357 -4.17 -5.82 5.64
C MET A 357 -2.86 -5.20 6.08
N ASN A 358 -1.85 -6.02 6.39
CA ASN A 358 -0.54 -5.53 6.78
C ASN A 358 0.09 -4.68 5.67
N ARG A 359 0.00 -5.12 4.40
CA ARG A 359 0.47 -4.33 3.25
C ARG A 359 -0.26 -2.98 3.11
N PHE A 360 -1.57 -2.95 3.39
CA PHE A 360 -2.34 -1.72 3.38
C PHE A 360 -1.88 -0.76 4.49
N LEU A 361 -1.60 -1.29 5.70
CA LEU A 361 -1.06 -0.50 6.80
C LEU A 361 0.35 0.01 6.49
N ASP A 362 1.23 -0.81 5.93
CA ASP A 362 2.58 -0.42 5.50
C ASP A 362 2.52 0.74 4.49
N MET A 363 1.67 0.61 3.45
CA MET A 363 1.47 1.67 2.44
C MET A 363 0.89 2.95 3.07
N THR A 364 -0.03 2.82 4.02
CA THR A 364 -0.63 3.98 4.69
C THR A 364 0.39 4.70 5.57
N GLN A 365 1.24 3.95 6.30
CA GLN A 365 2.35 4.53 7.06
C GLN A 365 3.32 5.29 6.15
N GLU A 366 3.70 4.72 5.01
CA GLU A 366 4.58 5.39 4.05
C GLU A 366 3.98 6.72 3.56
N ILE A 367 2.69 6.73 3.18
CA ILE A 367 1.97 7.95 2.78
C ILE A 367 1.94 8.98 3.91
N VAL A 368 1.63 8.56 5.15
CA VAL A 368 1.61 9.47 6.31
C VAL A 368 2.99 10.05 6.59
N ARG A 369 4.06 9.25 6.42
CA ARG A 369 5.43 9.70 6.61
C ARG A 369 5.84 10.71 5.54
N GLU A 370 5.63 10.38 4.27
CA GLU A 370 5.91 11.30 3.15
C GLU A 370 5.11 12.60 3.26
N ALA A 371 3.84 12.52 3.68
CA ALA A 371 3.02 13.72 3.90
C ALA A 371 3.54 14.55 5.08
N THR A 372 4.05 13.92 6.15
CA THR A 372 4.62 14.62 7.31
C THR A 372 5.93 15.31 6.94
N ASP A 373 6.82 14.62 6.24
CA ASP A 373 8.07 15.16 5.73
C ASP A 373 7.79 16.33 4.77
N GLY A 374 6.85 16.17 3.83
CA GLY A 374 6.44 17.23 2.91
C GLY A 374 5.79 18.44 3.59
N SER A 375 5.03 18.24 4.67
CA SER A 375 4.55 19.36 5.50
C SER A 375 5.71 20.08 6.19
N HIS A 376 6.68 19.37 6.77
CA HIS A 376 7.87 20.01 7.35
C HIS A 376 8.65 20.83 6.32
N GLU A 377 8.91 20.29 5.13
CA GLU A 377 9.55 21.03 4.03
C GLU A 377 8.76 22.28 3.64
N THR A 378 7.44 22.17 3.57
CA THR A 378 6.55 23.31 3.27
C THR A 378 6.62 24.38 4.36
N ALA A 379 6.70 23.99 5.64
CA ALA A 379 6.82 24.94 6.75
C ALA A 379 8.17 25.69 6.69
N THR A 380 9.27 24.97 6.48
CA THR A 380 10.60 25.57 6.31
C THR A 380 10.65 26.50 5.09
N ALA A 381 10.12 26.09 3.93
CA ALA A 381 10.04 26.93 2.75
C ALA A 381 9.19 28.20 2.98
N SER A 382 8.17 28.12 3.83
CA SER A 382 7.35 29.28 4.22
C SER A 382 8.13 30.26 5.09
N GLU A 383 8.93 29.76 6.04
CA GLU A 383 9.83 30.60 6.85
C GLU A 383 10.90 31.30 5.99
N GLU A 384 11.49 30.58 5.03
CA GLU A 384 12.44 31.13 4.07
C GLU A 384 11.81 32.19 3.16
N LEU A 385 10.57 31.97 2.69
CA LEU A 385 9.80 32.96 1.93
C LEU A 385 9.52 34.22 2.75
N SER A 386 9.16 34.06 4.03
CA SER A 386 8.93 35.19 4.93
C SER A 386 10.20 36.02 5.13
N ALA A 387 11.33 35.37 5.41
CA ALA A 387 12.63 36.05 5.53
C ALA A 387 13.04 36.75 4.22
N THR A 388 12.77 36.11 3.07
CA THR A 388 13.03 36.71 1.75
C THR A 388 12.15 37.93 1.50
N ALA A 389 10.88 37.89 1.90
CA ALA A 389 9.95 39.02 1.79
C ALA A 389 10.36 40.19 2.69
N GLU A 390 10.83 39.93 3.91
CA GLU A 390 11.41 40.96 4.79
C GLU A 390 12.63 41.63 4.17
N SER A 391 13.56 40.84 3.60
CA SER A 391 14.73 41.36 2.91
C SER A 391 14.33 42.19 1.68
N LEU A 392 13.35 41.72 0.90
CA LEU A 392 12.81 42.46 -0.23
C LEU A 392 12.21 43.81 0.21
N SER A 393 11.41 43.82 1.28
CA SER A 393 10.82 45.05 1.85
C SER A 393 11.90 46.05 2.29
N SER A 394 12.96 45.57 2.94
CA SER A 394 14.12 46.40 3.32
C SER A 394 14.81 47.00 2.08
N ASN A 395 15.08 46.18 1.06
CA ASN A 395 15.71 46.63 -0.18
C ASN A 395 14.85 47.66 -0.92
N ILE A 396 13.53 47.49 -0.95
CA ILE A 396 12.60 48.46 -1.54
C ILE A 396 12.63 49.78 -0.77
N GLY A 397 12.71 49.74 0.56
CA GLY A 397 12.91 50.94 1.38
C GLY A 397 14.17 51.72 0.99
N GLN A 398 15.30 51.01 0.83
CA GLN A 398 16.55 51.61 0.35
C GLN A 398 16.43 52.13 -1.10
N GLN A 399 15.70 51.43 -1.96
CA GLN A 399 15.48 51.85 -3.34
C GLN A 399 14.69 53.15 -3.41
N PHE A 400 13.66 53.33 -2.57
CA PHE A 400 12.92 54.59 -2.47
C PHE A 400 13.82 55.76 -2.05
N GLU A 401 14.65 55.57 -1.02
CA GLU A 401 15.60 56.60 -0.57
C GLU A 401 16.60 56.97 -1.68
N LEU A 402 17.12 55.97 -2.40
CA LEU A 402 18.04 56.18 -3.51
C LEU A 402 17.35 56.93 -4.66
N VAL A 403 16.09 56.60 -4.95
CA VAL A 403 15.29 57.27 -5.98
C VAL A 403 15.05 58.73 -5.63
N GLU A 404 14.64 59.01 -4.39
CA GLU A 404 14.42 60.37 -3.91
C GLU A 404 15.70 61.21 -3.98
N ARG A 405 16.80 60.68 -3.43
CA ARG A 405 18.10 61.37 -3.43
C ARG A 405 18.64 61.62 -4.84
N THR A 406 18.46 60.66 -5.75
CA THR A 406 18.85 60.84 -7.16
C THR A 406 17.96 61.89 -7.83
N GLY A 407 16.66 61.93 -7.51
CA GLY A 407 15.75 62.97 -7.97
C GLY A 407 16.21 64.37 -7.56
N THR A 408 16.62 64.56 -6.30
CA THR A 408 17.19 65.83 -5.81
C THR A 408 18.45 66.22 -6.58
N LEU A 409 19.40 65.29 -6.74
CA LEU A 409 20.65 65.55 -7.47
C LEU A 409 20.40 65.92 -8.94
N VAL A 410 19.46 65.24 -9.61
CA VAL A 410 19.08 65.54 -11.00
C VAL A 410 18.44 66.92 -11.09
N SER A 411 17.63 67.32 -10.10
CA SER A 411 17.07 68.68 -10.04
C SER A 411 18.16 69.75 -9.86
N GLU A 412 19.12 69.53 -8.96
CA GLU A 412 20.26 70.43 -8.74
C GLU A 412 21.14 70.54 -10.00
N VAL A 413 21.32 69.45 -10.74
CA VAL A 413 22.02 69.47 -12.04
C VAL A 413 21.23 70.32 -13.05
N GLY A 414 19.90 70.20 -13.08
CA GLY A 414 19.04 71.04 -13.92
C GLY A 414 19.23 72.53 -13.66
N GLU A 415 19.15 72.95 -12.39
CA GLU A 415 19.35 74.35 -11.99
C GLU A 415 20.75 74.87 -12.34
N ASN A 416 21.80 74.07 -12.10
CA ASN A 416 23.17 74.44 -12.45
C ASN A 416 23.37 74.58 -13.98
N LEU A 417 22.65 73.82 -14.79
CA LEU A 417 22.72 73.93 -16.25
C LEU A 417 22.08 75.23 -16.74
N ASP A 418 20.94 75.63 -16.17
CA ASP A 418 20.30 76.91 -16.48
C ASP A 418 21.23 78.09 -16.16
N ILE A 419 21.86 78.08 -14.98
CA ILE A 419 22.88 79.08 -14.59
C ILE A 419 24.07 79.05 -15.55
N THR A 420 24.54 77.86 -15.94
CA THR A 420 25.67 77.70 -16.86
C THR A 420 25.35 78.26 -18.25
N GLU A 421 24.14 78.04 -18.76
CA GLU A 421 23.68 78.59 -20.03
C GLU A 421 23.61 80.12 -19.97
N GLU A 422 23.02 80.70 -18.91
CA GLU A 422 22.97 82.14 -18.70
C GLU A 422 24.37 82.75 -18.67
N LEU A 423 25.29 82.18 -17.87
CA LEU A 423 26.68 82.65 -17.78
C LEU A 423 27.41 82.56 -19.12
N ALA A 424 27.17 81.53 -19.92
CA ALA A 424 27.80 81.38 -21.23
C ALA A 424 27.28 82.43 -22.24
N VAL A 425 25.99 82.75 -22.19
CA VAL A 425 25.38 83.82 -23.00
C VAL A 425 25.96 85.17 -22.60
N THR A 426 25.93 85.53 -21.32
CA THR A 426 26.52 86.79 -20.82
C THR A 426 28.02 86.88 -21.12
N SER A 427 28.76 85.78 -21.00
CA SER A 427 30.17 85.73 -21.36
C SER A 427 30.38 86.03 -22.84
N THR A 428 29.52 85.50 -23.72
CA THR A 428 29.59 85.76 -25.16
C THR A 428 29.38 87.25 -25.47
N GLU A 429 28.39 87.89 -24.83
CA GLU A 429 28.13 89.33 -24.99
C GLU A 429 29.35 90.18 -24.59
N VAL A 430 29.94 89.89 -23.41
CA VAL A 430 31.13 90.60 -22.92
C VAL A 430 32.33 90.41 -23.85
N LEU A 431 32.52 89.19 -24.39
CA LEU A 431 33.61 88.90 -25.32
C LEU A 431 33.44 89.61 -26.67
N GLU A 432 32.20 89.71 -27.18
CA GLU A 432 31.90 90.46 -28.40
C GLU A 432 32.19 91.96 -28.22
N ASP A 433 31.85 92.54 -27.07
CA ASP A 433 32.17 93.93 -26.77
C ASP A 433 33.67 94.17 -26.61
N GLY A 434 34.40 93.23 -25.98
CA GLY A 434 35.87 93.23 -25.95
C GLY A 434 36.48 93.18 -27.36
N TYR A 435 35.89 92.39 -28.26
CA TYR A 435 36.33 92.29 -29.65
C TYR A 435 36.13 93.62 -30.40
N LYS A 436 34.98 94.28 -30.22
CA LYS A 436 34.71 95.62 -30.80
C LYS A 436 35.70 96.66 -30.28
N MET A 437 35.99 96.64 -28.97
CA MET A 437 36.95 97.55 -28.34
C MET A 437 38.36 97.39 -28.91
N LEU A 438 38.85 96.15 -29.07
CA LEU A 438 40.16 95.88 -29.68
C LEU A 438 40.21 96.30 -31.15
N THR A 439 39.11 96.10 -31.90
CA THR A 439 39.01 96.56 -33.29
C THR A 439 39.17 98.09 -33.37
N SER A 440 38.53 98.83 -32.47
CA SER A 440 38.69 100.29 -32.37
C SER A 440 40.13 100.67 -32.01
N LEU A 441 40.73 99.99 -31.02
CA LEU A 441 42.11 100.24 -30.59
C LEU A 441 43.12 100.05 -31.73
N ILE A 442 43.02 98.96 -32.49
CA ILE A 442 43.89 98.70 -33.64
C ILE A 442 43.74 99.82 -34.69
N SER A 443 42.50 100.24 -34.97
CA SER A 443 42.22 101.36 -35.87
C SER A 443 42.84 102.67 -35.37
N ASP A 444 42.72 102.98 -34.07
CA ASP A 444 43.24 104.22 -33.49
C ASP A 444 44.78 104.22 -33.43
N LEU A 445 45.41 103.09 -33.11
CA LEU A 445 46.87 102.93 -33.21
C LEU A 445 47.36 103.08 -34.66
N GLY A 446 46.59 102.60 -35.64
CA GLY A 446 46.86 102.84 -37.06
C GLY A 446 46.85 104.33 -37.43
N LYS A 447 45.93 105.12 -36.86
CA LYS A 447 45.92 106.58 -37.03
C LYS A 447 47.13 107.25 -36.36
N VAL A 448 47.49 106.81 -35.16
CA VAL A 448 48.70 107.29 -34.44
C VAL A 448 49.95 107.03 -35.27
N ASN A 449 50.09 105.83 -35.86
CA ASN A 449 51.24 105.50 -36.69
C ASN A 449 51.33 106.38 -37.95
N ASN A 450 50.19 106.67 -38.58
CA ASN A 450 50.14 107.63 -39.69
C ASN A 450 50.53 109.05 -39.27
N GLN A 451 50.14 109.49 -38.07
CA GLN A 451 50.54 110.79 -37.54
C GLN A 451 52.04 110.85 -37.26
N ILE A 452 52.62 109.78 -36.69
CA ILE A 452 54.06 109.63 -36.46
C ILE A 452 54.84 109.76 -37.77
N LEU A 453 54.37 109.14 -38.86
CA LEU A 453 55.01 109.27 -40.18
C LEU A 453 55.03 110.72 -40.66
N HIS A 454 53.93 111.44 -40.47
CA HIS A 454 53.83 112.85 -40.82
C HIS A 454 54.75 113.72 -39.95
N ASP A 455 54.78 113.50 -38.64
CA ASP A 455 55.63 114.24 -37.71
C ASP A 455 57.12 113.97 -37.95
N SER A 456 57.48 112.73 -38.31
CA SER A 456 58.84 112.36 -38.71
C SER A 456 59.30 113.14 -39.94
N GLN A 457 58.43 113.28 -40.96
CA GLN A 457 58.73 114.08 -42.16
C GLN A 457 58.90 115.56 -41.81
N ALA A 458 58.04 116.11 -40.95
CA ALA A 458 58.14 117.50 -40.49
C ALA A 458 59.45 117.75 -39.70
N GLN A 459 59.88 116.81 -38.86
CA GLN A 459 61.16 116.92 -38.14
C GLN A 459 62.37 116.85 -39.07
N GLN A 460 62.35 115.99 -40.09
CA GLN A 460 63.41 115.96 -41.10
C GLN A 460 63.50 117.29 -41.87
N GLU A 461 62.37 117.90 -42.19
CA GLU A 461 62.34 119.22 -42.82
C GLU A 461 62.89 120.31 -41.87
N MET A 462 62.52 120.27 -40.59
CA MET A 462 63.03 121.19 -39.57
C MET A 462 64.55 121.07 -39.43
N ALA A 463 65.08 119.84 -39.33
CA ALA A 463 66.52 119.59 -39.27
C ALA A 463 67.28 120.20 -40.47
N ARG A 464 66.73 120.08 -41.69
CA ARG A 464 67.30 120.72 -42.89
C ARG A 464 67.27 122.25 -42.81
N LYS A 465 66.17 122.85 -42.34
CA LYS A 465 66.07 124.31 -42.17
C LYS A 465 67.06 124.83 -41.12
N MET A 466 67.24 124.11 -40.01
CA MET A 466 68.21 124.45 -38.98
C MET A 466 69.65 124.36 -39.48
N GLN A 467 69.97 123.34 -40.28
CA GLN A 467 71.29 123.21 -40.92
C GLN A 467 71.54 124.38 -41.90
N ALA A 468 70.54 124.77 -42.69
CA ALA A 468 70.65 125.94 -43.57
C ALA A 468 70.86 127.24 -42.77
N LEU A 469 70.12 127.45 -41.67
CA LEU A 469 70.28 128.63 -40.81
C LEU A 469 71.65 128.68 -40.13
N ASN A 470 72.19 127.52 -39.72
CA ASN A 470 73.56 127.43 -39.20
C ASN A 470 74.59 127.89 -40.23
N GLN A 471 74.44 127.45 -41.49
CA GLN A 471 75.30 127.88 -42.60
C GLN A 471 75.15 129.39 -42.89
N GLU A 472 73.94 129.94 -42.81
CA GLU A 472 73.72 131.39 -42.95
C GLU A 472 74.38 132.19 -41.82
N ALA A 473 74.27 131.73 -40.57
CA ALA A 473 74.94 132.34 -39.42
C ALA A 473 76.46 132.33 -39.57
N SER A 474 77.04 131.22 -40.04
CA SER A 474 78.48 131.11 -40.35
C SER A 474 78.91 132.10 -41.44
N LYS A 475 78.12 132.27 -42.50
CA LYS A 475 78.40 133.27 -43.55
C LYS A 475 78.36 134.69 -43.00
N ILE A 476 77.45 134.99 -42.08
CA ILE A 476 77.41 136.31 -41.42
C ILE A 476 78.67 136.50 -40.58
N GLU A 477 79.14 135.49 -39.85
CA GLU A 477 80.38 135.58 -39.09
C GLU A 477 81.59 135.87 -40.00
N ASP A 478 81.69 135.22 -41.17
CA ASP A 478 82.74 135.50 -42.17
C ASP A 478 82.70 136.97 -42.63
N VAL A 479 81.50 137.49 -42.92
CA VAL A 479 81.31 138.91 -43.31
C VAL A 479 81.71 139.85 -42.17
N LEU A 480 81.32 139.56 -40.92
CA LEU A 480 81.70 140.37 -39.76
C LEU A 480 83.21 140.37 -39.54
N SER A 481 83.90 139.25 -39.78
CA SER A 481 85.36 139.19 -39.73
C SER A 481 85.99 140.14 -40.75
N ILE A 482 85.50 140.13 -41.99
CA ILE A 482 85.97 141.04 -43.05
C ILE A 482 85.74 142.51 -42.67
N ILE A 483 84.56 142.84 -42.12
CA ILE A 483 84.27 144.23 -41.69
C ILE A 483 85.14 144.62 -40.49
N SER A 484 85.42 143.68 -39.57
CA SER A 484 86.35 143.91 -38.46
C SER A 484 87.74 144.25 -38.97
N ASP A 485 88.25 143.47 -39.93
CA ASP A 485 89.55 143.71 -40.57
C ASP A 485 89.57 145.08 -41.26
N VAL A 486 88.49 145.48 -41.94
CA VAL A 486 88.35 146.80 -42.56
C VAL A 486 88.31 147.92 -41.51
N ALA A 487 87.60 147.72 -40.39
CA ALA A 487 87.52 148.69 -39.31
C ALA A 487 88.89 148.85 -38.60
N ASP A 488 89.62 147.75 -38.36
CA ASP A 488 91.01 147.75 -37.87
C ASP A 488 91.95 148.50 -38.81
N GLN A 489 91.87 148.22 -40.12
CA GLN A 489 92.64 148.95 -41.13
C GLN A 489 92.28 150.44 -41.14
N THR A 490 90.98 150.78 -41.04
CA THR A 490 90.51 152.17 -41.02
C THR A 490 90.99 152.89 -39.76
N ASN A 491 90.98 152.22 -38.60
CA ASN A 491 91.50 152.75 -37.34
C ASN A 491 93.01 153.04 -37.43
N LEU A 492 93.78 152.11 -38.01
CA LEU A 492 95.23 152.28 -38.24
C LEU A 492 95.53 153.40 -39.25
N LEU A 493 94.77 153.49 -40.34
CA LEU A 493 94.89 154.58 -41.32
C LEU A 493 94.56 155.94 -40.69
N ALA A 494 93.49 156.01 -39.90
CA ALA A 494 93.07 157.22 -39.18
C ALA A 494 94.06 157.63 -38.09
N LEU A 495 94.69 156.67 -37.42
CA LEU A 495 95.78 156.91 -36.46
C LEU A 495 97.01 157.49 -37.18
N ASN A 496 97.43 156.88 -38.29
CA ASN A 496 98.53 157.38 -39.11
C ASN A 496 98.25 158.79 -39.65
N ALA A 497 97.03 159.06 -40.11
CA ALA A 497 96.60 160.38 -40.56
C ALA A 497 96.56 161.41 -39.42
N SER A 498 96.13 161.01 -38.20
CA SER A 498 96.14 161.88 -37.02
C SER A 498 97.56 162.25 -36.60
N ILE A 499 98.50 161.29 -36.66
CA ILE A 499 99.92 161.51 -36.38
C ILE A 499 100.51 162.50 -37.39
N GLU A 500 100.26 162.31 -38.68
CA GLU A 500 100.82 163.20 -39.72
C GLU A 500 100.17 164.59 -39.71
N ALA A 501 98.88 164.69 -39.38
CA ALA A 501 98.20 165.97 -39.16
C ALA A 501 98.75 166.73 -37.94
N ALA A 502 99.12 166.03 -36.86
CA ALA A 502 99.82 166.64 -35.71
C ALA A 502 101.24 167.12 -36.10
N ARG A 503 101.89 166.41 -37.04
CA ARG A 503 103.22 166.75 -37.57
C ARG A 503 103.22 168.01 -38.44
N ALA A 504 102.13 168.30 -39.14
CA ALA A 504 101.94 169.49 -39.98
C ALA A 504 101.62 170.79 -39.20
N GLY A 505 101.50 170.73 -37.87
CA GLY A 505 101.29 171.90 -37.01
C GLY A 505 99.97 172.64 -37.31
N ASP A 506 99.99 173.99 -37.32
CA ASP A 506 98.78 174.82 -37.43
C ASP A 506 97.99 174.60 -38.74
N GLN A 507 98.64 174.20 -39.84
CA GLN A 507 97.99 173.91 -41.13
C GLN A 507 97.22 172.56 -41.12
N GLY A 508 97.53 171.66 -40.18
CA GLY A 508 96.96 170.31 -40.09
C GLY A 508 95.74 170.20 -39.18
N ARG A 509 95.34 171.26 -38.45
CA ARG A 509 94.27 171.20 -37.43
C ARG A 509 92.94 170.66 -37.95
N GLY A 510 92.51 171.06 -39.14
CA GLY A 510 91.26 170.57 -39.73
C GLY A 510 91.33 169.08 -40.08
N PHE A 511 92.46 168.62 -40.62
CA PHE A 511 92.70 167.21 -40.94
C PHE A 511 92.83 166.35 -39.68
N ALA A 512 93.45 166.85 -38.62
CA ALA A 512 93.58 166.14 -37.35
C ALA A 512 92.20 165.86 -36.71
N VAL A 513 91.26 166.81 -36.81
CA VAL A 513 89.88 166.62 -36.32
C VAL A 513 89.16 165.54 -37.11
N VAL A 514 89.24 165.57 -38.45
CA VAL A 514 88.61 164.54 -39.30
C VAL A 514 89.25 163.17 -39.08
N ALA A 515 90.58 163.08 -39.00
CA ALA A 515 91.28 161.82 -38.76
C ALA A 515 90.93 161.24 -37.38
N ASN A 516 90.83 162.06 -36.33
CA ASN A 516 90.38 161.60 -35.02
C ASN A 516 88.89 161.17 -35.03
N GLU A 517 88.03 161.87 -35.78
CA GLU A 517 86.61 161.47 -35.93
C GLU A 517 86.48 160.13 -36.66
N VAL A 518 87.27 159.89 -37.72
CA VAL A 518 87.33 158.60 -38.42
C VAL A 518 87.88 157.50 -37.50
N ARG A 519 88.86 157.81 -36.66
CA ARG A 519 89.41 156.88 -35.65
C ARG A 519 88.33 156.46 -34.63
N VAL A 520 87.62 157.45 -34.08
CA VAL A 520 86.50 157.21 -33.15
C VAL A 520 85.37 156.43 -33.84
N LEU A 521 85.09 156.69 -35.12
CA LEU A 521 84.09 155.94 -35.88
C LEU A 521 84.52 154.49 -36.12
N ALA A 522 85.80 154.25 -36.41
CA ALA A 522 86.36 152.91 -36.57
C ALA A 522 86.35 152.12 -35.24
N GLU A 523 86.72 152.75 -34.12
CA GLU A 523 86.60 152.16 -32.76
C GLU A 523 85.14 151.85 -32.41
N ARG A 524 84.19 152.76 -32.69
CA ARG A 524 82.75 152.49 -32.52
C ARG A 524 82.29 151.34 -33.40
N THR A 525 82.77 151.26 -34.65
CA THR A 525 82.43 150.17 -35.58
C THR A 525 82.93 148.83 -35.03
N GLN A 526 84.15 148.75 -34.52
CA GLN A 526 84.69 147.54 -33.88
C GLN A 526 83.89 147.12 -32.65
N SER A 527 83.52 148.07 -31.78
CA SER A 527 82.66 147.80 -30.62
C SER A 527 81.32 147.21 -31.05
N SER A 528 80.66 147.83 -32.05
CA SER A 528 79.40 147.32 -32.59
C SER A 528 79.54 145.95 -33.28
N LEU A 529 80.64 145.68 -33.98
CA LEU A 529 80.92 144.36 -34.54
C LEU A 529 81.12 143.31 -33.45
N GLY A 530 81.76 143.65 -32.34
CA GLY A 530 81.87 142.79 -31.16
C GLY A 530 80.50 142.42 -30.57
N GLU A 531 79.60 143.40 -30.46
CA GLU A 531 78.21 143.18 -30.05
C GLU A 531 77.45 142.28 -31.04
N ILE A 532 77.55 142.55 -32.35
CA ILE A 532 76.89 141.73 -33.38
C ILE A 532 77.45 140.30 -33.37
N ARG A 533 78.76 140.12 -33.23
CA ARG A 533 79.40 138.80 -33.14
C ARG A 533 78.91 138.03 -31.92
N SER A 534 78.72 138.70 -30.79
CA SER A 534 78.11 138.10 -29.60
C SER A 534 76.67 137.62 -29.86
N ILE A 535 75.87 138.42 -30.58
CA ILE A 535 74.51 138.07 -31.00
C ILE A 535 74.52 136.86 -31.94
N ILE A 536 75.38 136.83 -32.96
CA ILE A 536 75.50 135.70 -33.90
C ILE A 536 75.96 134.42 -33.20
N ASN A 537 76.91 134.52 -32.27
CA ASN A 537 77.31 133.40 -31.43
C ASN A 537 76.16 132.90 -30.57
N SER A 538 75.32 133.82 -30.05
CA SER A 538 74.11 133.45 -29.33
C SER A 538 73.10 132.73 -30.23
N ILE A 539 72.86 133.23 -31.44
CA ILE A 539 71.98 132.60 -32.44
C ILE A 539 72.50 131.21 -32.79
N THR A 540 73.79 131.05 -33.07
CA THR A 540 74.41 129.75 -33.41
C THR A 540 74.27 128.75 -32.25
N ARG A 541 74.47 129.19 -31.00
CA ARG A 541 74.20 128.35 -29.82
C ARG A 541 72.73 127.94 -29.74
N SER A 542 71.79 128.86 -29.97
CA SER A 542 70.36 128.54 -30.00
C SER A 542 70.00 127.57 -31.12
N ILE A 543 70.59 127.72 -32.31
CA ILE A 543 70.41 126.82 -33.45
C ILE A 543 70.87 125.40 -33.10
N ASN A 544 72.07 125.26 -32.51
CA ASN A 544 72.59 123.97 -32.09
C ASN A 544 71.76 123.34 -30.96
N GLY A 545 71.25 124.16 -30.02
CA GLY A 545 70.33 123.70 -28.98
C GLY A 545 69.04 123.11 -29.57
N ILE A 546 68.38 123.85 -30.46
CA ILE A 546 67.17 123.39 -31.16
C ILE A 546 67.46 122.15 -32.02
N HIS A 547 68.64 122.05 -32.65
CA HIS A 547 69.02 120.86 -33.41
C HIS A 547 69.11 119.61 -32.53
N GLY A 548 69.70 119.73 -31.33
CA GLY A 548 69.70 118.64 -30.34
C GLY A 548 68.30 118.24 -29.88
N GLU A 549 67.40 119.21 -29.70
CA GLU A 549 65.99 118.94 -29.38
C GLU A 549 65.27 118.21 -30.53
N VAL A 550 65.52 118.60 -31.78
CA VAL A 550 64.94 117.92 -32.98
C VAL A 550 65.39 116.47 -33.08
N ASP A 551 66.68 116.18 -32.83
CA ASP A 551 67.22 114.81 -32.86
C ASP A 551 66.63 113.95 -31.73
N GLN A 552 66.46 114.53 -30.53
CA GLN A 552 65.79 113.87 -29.42
C GLN A 552 64.32 113.57 -29.73
N VAL A 553 63.59 114.51 -30.35
CA VAL A 553 62.20 114.29 -30.79
C VAL A 553 62.13 113.21 -31.85
N ALA A 554 63.06 113.16 -32.81
CA ALA A 554 63.11 112.10 -33.82
C ALA A 554 63.32 110.71 -33.19
N THR A 555 64.20 110.61 -32.19
CA THR A 555 64.41 109.37 -31.43
C THR A 555 63.15 108.94 -30.67
N ASN A 556 62.45 109.90 -30.04
CA ASN A 556 61.20 109.63 -29.34
C ASN A 556 60.10 109.15 -30.31
N ILE A 557 60.01 109.73 -31.51
CA ILE A 557 59.05 109.32 -32.55
C ILE A 557 59.27 107.85 -32.94
N LEU A 558 60.53 107.40 -33.11
CA LEU A 558 60.84 105.99 -33.40
C LEU A 558 60.41 105.06 -32.25
N GLY A 559 60.65 105.47 -31.00
CA GLY A 559 60.22 104.68 -29.83
C GLY A 559 58.70 104.56 -29.70
N ILE A 560 57.96 105.63 -30.02
CA ILE A 560 56.48 105.59 -30.03
C ILE A 560 55.97 104.71 -31.17
N ALA A 561 56.60 104.77 -32.35
CA ALA A 561 56.22 103.93 -33.50
C ALA A 561 56.37 102.43 -33.19
N ASP A 562 57.51 102.04 -32.62
CA ASP A 562 57.79 100.66 -32.20
C ASP A 562 56.78 100.18 -31.14
N SER A 563 56.54 101.01 -30.12
CA SER A 563 55.54 100.72 -29.08
C SER A 563 54.12 100.57 -29.64
N SER A 564 53.74 101.40 -30.63
CA SER A 564 52.44 101.34 -31.30
C SER A 564 52.29 100.05 -32.10
N GLN A 565 53.33 99.64 -32.83
CA GLN A 565 53.38 98.39 -33.59
C GLN A 565 53.22 97.17 -32.68
N ASP A 566 53.93 97.14 -31.55
CA ASP A 566 53.83 96.07 -30.54
C ASP A 566 52.42 95.99 -29.94
N LEU A 567 51.81 97.13 -29.59
CA LEU A 567 50.44 97.18 -29.09
C LEU A 567 49.42 96.69 -30.12
N MET A 568 49.59 97.02 -31.41
CA MET A 568 48.74 96.50 -32.48
C MET A 568 48.84 94.98 -32.58
N GLN A 569 50.05 94.42 -32.56
CA GLN A 569 50.25 92.97 -32.61
C GLN A 569 49.63 92.27 -31.39
N GLN A 570 49.80 92.83 -30.18
CA GLN A 570 49.19 92.29 -28.97
C GLN A 570 47.65 92.36 -29.03
N ALA A 571 47.09 93.44 -29.59
CA ALA A 571 45.66 93.58 -29.78
C ALA A 571 45.11 92.52 -30.77
N GLU A 572 45.79 92.26 -31.89
CA GLU A 572 45.41 91.20 -32.85
C GLU A 572 45.47 89.80 -32.23
N VAL A 573 46.52 89.50 -31.46
CA VAL A 573 46.64 88.22 -30.75
C VAL A 573 45.49 88.06 -29.74
N THR A 574 45.15 89.13 -29.02
CA THR A 574 44.05 89.12 -28.06
C THR A 574 42.70 88.96 -28.75
N GLN A 575 42.50 89.61 -29.89
CA GLN A 575 41.29 89.49 -30.70
C GLN A 575 41.07 88.06 -31.21
N ASN A 576 42.13 87.38 -31.66
CA ASN A 576 42.08 85.97 -32.04
C ASN A 576 41.73 85.06 -30.85
N LYS A 577 42.28 85.34 -29.66
CA LYS A 577 41.92 84.60 -28.44
C LYS A 577 40.44 84.80 -28.08
N LEU A 578 39.93 86.03 -28.12
CA LEU A 578 38.51 86.31 -27.87
C LEU A 578 37.59 85.54 -28.82
N ARG A 579 37.92 85.48 -30.12
CA ARG A 579 37.15 84.71 -31.11
C ARG A 579 37.07 83.23 -30.75
N ASN A 580 38.19 82.63 -30.36
CA ASN A 580 38.22 81.22 -29.94
C ASN A 580 37.41 81.00 -28.64
N THR A 581 37.42 81.96 -27.72
CA THR A 581 36.61 81.90 -26.49
C THR A 581 35.12 81.98 -26.81
N VAL A 582 34.69 82.85 -27.74
CA VAL A 582 33.29 82.93 -28.20
C VAL A 582 32.83 81.60 -28.79
N GLU A 583 33.64 80.97 -29.63
CA GLU A 583 33.34 79.64 -30.18
C GLU A 583 33.20 78.59 -29.07
N SER A 584 34.07 78.64 -28.06
CA SER A 584 34.01 77.75 -26.89
C SER A 584 32.75 77.98 -26.05
N SER A 585 32.33 79.24 -25.83
CA SER A 585 31.09 79.58 -25.13
C SER A 585 29.85 79.10 -25.89
N SER A 586 29.84 79.19 -27.22
CA SER A 586 28.74 78.65 -28.04
C SER A 586 28.63 77.13 -27.93
N GLU A 587 29.76 76.42 -27.96
CA GLU A 587 29.79 74.97 -27.74
C GLU A 587 29.36 74.59 -26.32
N LEU A 588 29.69 75.41 -25.31
CA LEU A 588 29.22 75.22 -23.94
C LEU A 588 27.70 75.27 -23.86
N VAL A 589 27.06 76.28 -24.46
CA VAL A 589 25.59 76.38 -24.52
C VAL A 589 24.97 75.13 -25.14
N ARG A 590 25.47 74.69 -26.31
CA ARG A 590 24.96 73.48 -26.99
C ARG A 590 25.04 72.23 -26.10
N LYS A 591 26.16 72.06 -25.39
CA LYS A 591 26.36 70.94 -24.46
C LYS A 591 25.43 71.05 -23.26
N SER A 592 25.28 72.24 -22.67
CA SER A 592 24.35 72.47 -21.56
C SER A 592 22.91 72.11 -21.95
N THR A 593 22.42 72.56 -23.11
CA THR A 593 21.09 72.19 -23.61
C THR A 593 20.94 70.67 -23.81
N PHE A 594 21.97 70.00 -24.33
CA PHE A 594 21.96 68.54 -24.50
C PHE A 594 21.89 67.81 -23.14
N ILE A 595 22.68 68.25 -22.16
CA ILE A 595 22.65 67.68 -20.81
C ILE A 595 21.29 67.96 -20.17
N ALA A 596 20.72 69.16 -20.30
CA ALA A 596 19.41 69.49 -19.76
C ALA A 596 18.30 68.57 -20.30
N LYS A 597 18.35 68.24 -21.60
CA LYS A 597 17.45 67.22 -22.19
C LYS A 597 17.65 65.85 -21.53
N LYS A 598 18.89 65.43 -21.29
CA LYS A 598 19.20 64.16 -20.63
C LYS A 598 18.78 64.14 -19.16
N THR A 599 18.89 65.26 -18.46
CA THR A 599 18.37 65.46 -17.11
C THR A 599 16.86 65.24 -17.07
N LYS A 600 16.11 65.73 -18.08
CA LYS A 600 14.68 65.47 -18.20
C LYS A 600 14.36 63.99 -18.45
N ASP A 601 15.11 63.32 -19.34
CA ASP A 601 14.97 61.87 -19.57
C ASP A 601 15.22 61.10 -18.25
N LEU A 602 16.19 61.52 -17.43
CA LEU A 602 16.45 60.91 -16.13
C LEU A 602 15.28 61.07 -15.15
N ILE A 603 14.65 62.26 -15.08
CA ILE A 603 13.48 62.47 -14.21
C ILE A 603 12.34 61.50 -14.56
N GLU A 604 12.11 61.23 -15.84
CA GLU A 604 11.10 60.26 -16.29
C GLU A 604 11.46 58.84 -15.84
N ILE A 605 12.72 58.42 -16.00
CA ILE A 605 13.22 57.12 -15.52
C ILE A 605 13.09 57.00 -13.99
N MET A 606 13.36 58.08 -13.24
CA MET A 606 13.20 58.08 -11.79
C MET A 606 11.75 57.85 -11.38
N ARG A 607 10.79 58.41 -12.12
CA ARG A 607 9.36 58.20 -11.90
C ARG A 607 8.95 56.76 -12.18
N GLU A 608 9.41 56.18 -13.28
CA GLU A 608 9.20 54.75 -13.58
C GLU A 608 9.79 53.84 -12.49
N MET A 609 11.00 54.15 -12.00
CA MET A 609 11.61 53.42 -10.89
C MET A 609 10.81 53.52 -9.59
N PHE A 610 10.20 54.67 -9.32
CA PHE A 610 9.33 54.84 -8.16
C PHE A 610 8.08 53.95 -8.27
N GLU A 611 7.43 53.93 -9.43
CA GLU A 611 6.26 53.08 -9.69
C GLU A 611 6.61 51.59 -9.57
N LEU A 612 7.72 51.14 -10.16
CA LEU A 612 8.23 49.77 -10.02
C LEU A 612 8.57 49.39 -8.57
N SER A 613 9.14 50.33 -7.79
CA SER A 613 9.44 50.10 -6.37
C SER A 613 8.15 49.89 -5.56
N GLN A 614 7.07 50.61 -5.93
CA GLN A 614 5.75 50.44 -5.31
C GLN A 614 5.09 49.11 -5.69
N GLU A 615 5.23 48.66 -6.94
CA GLU A 615 4.76 47.33 -7.36
C GLU A 615 5.51 46.21 -6.63
N ASN A 616 6.84 46.32 -6.53
CA ASN A 616 7.66 45.38 -5.77
C ASN A 616 7.26 45.33 -4.29
N LYS A 617 6.86 46.47 -3.70
CA LYS A 617 6.35 46.50 -2.32
C LYS A 617 5.09 45.66 -2.18
N ASN A 618 4.12 45.89 -3.06
CA ASN A 618 2.88 45.12 -3.05
C ASN A 618 3.13 43.62 -3.29
N ALA A 619 4.10 43.28 -4.14
CA ALA A 619 4.52 41.89 -4.36
C ALA A 619 5.14 41.27 -3.10
N GLY A 620 6.01 42.00 -2.39
CA GLY A 620 6.59 41.56 -1.11
C GLY A 620 5.52 41.33 -0.02
N ASP A 621 4.54 42.23 0.09
CA ASP A 621 3.42 42.10 1.02
C ASP A 621 2.59 40.83 0.70
N ASN A 622 2.32 40.57 -0.58
CA ASN A 622 1.61 39.35 -1.01
C ASN A 622 2.41 38.07 -0.72
N ILE A 623 3.73 38.07 -0.93
CA ILE A 623 4.59 36.92 -0.58
C ILE A 623 4.53 36.65 0.93
N THR A 624 4.52 37.71 1.74
CA THR A 624 4.39 37.60 3.19
C THR A 624 3.08 36.94 3.58
N ASP A 625 1.95 37.40 3.03
CA ASP A 625 0.62 36.83 3.32
C ASP A 625 0.50 35.35 2.89
N VAL A 626 1.04 35.01 1.71
CA VAL A 626 1.11 33.62 1.23
C VAL A 626 1.98 32.77 2.14
N SER A 627 3.14 33.27 2.59
CA SER A 627 4.03 32.54 3.48
C SER A 627 3.38 32.20 4.81
N ILE A 628 2.64 33.15 5.41
CA ILE A 628 1.89 32.93 6.65
C ILE A 628 0.81 31.88 6.44
N THR A 629 0.02 32.02 5.37
CA THR A 629 -1.05 31.07 5.05
C THR A 629 -0.51 29.65 4.82
N LEU A 630 0.65 29.53 4.16
CA LEU A 630 1.27 28.26 3.84
C LEU A 630 1.83 27.58 5.11
N ALA A 631 2.45 28.36 6.00
CA ALA A 631 2.87 27.90 7.32
C ALA A 631 1.69 27.43 8.19
N GLU A 632 0.58 28.19 8.23
CA GLU A 632 -0.63 27.80 8.95
C GLU A 632 -1.25 26.50 8.43
N LYS A 633 -1.36 26.38 7.10
CA LYS A 633 -1.87 25.15 6.46
C LYS A 633 -0.95 23.95 6.72
N SER A 634 0.36 24.15 6.60
CA SER A 634 1.33 23.10 6.89
C SER A 634 1.24 22.63 8.34
N ASN A 635 1.20 23.55 9.31
CA ASN A 635 1.04 23.22 10.72
C ASN A 635 -0.28 22.49 11.00
N THR A 636 -1.37 22.90 10.35
CA THR A 636 -2.67 22.23 10.47
C THR A 636 -2.60 20.80 9.91
N GLN A 637 -1.96 20.61 8.76
CA GLN A 637 -1.77 19.30 8.15
C GLN A 637 -0.88 18.40 9.01
N LEU A 638 0.21 18.95 9.56
CA LEU A 638 1.09 18.25 10.50
C LEU A 638 0.31 17.78 11.73
N ALA A 639 -0.54 18.64 12.32
CA ALA A 639 -1.38 18.27 13.45
C ALA A 639 -2.39 17.17 13.11
N MET A 640 -2.95 17.16 11.90
CA MET A 640 -3.81 16.05 11.44
C MET A 640 -3.03 14.75 11.27
N LEU A 641 -1.82 14.81 10.72
CA LEU A 641 -0.96 13.65 10.48
C LEU A 641 -0.41 13.07 11.79
N GLN A 642 -0.09 13.91 12.78
CA GLN A 642 0.33 13.50 14.12
C GLN A 642 -0.74 12.74 14.91
N ARG A 643 -2.01 12.78 14.46
CA ARG A 643 -3.06 11.95 15.04
C ARG A 643 -2.84 10.46 14.74
N PHE A 644 -2.13 10.12 13.66
CA PHE A 644 -1.78 8.73 13.37
C PHE A 644 -0.57 8.32 14.17
N LYS A 645 -0.68 7.18 14.86
CA LYS A 645 0.45 6.58 15.57
C LYS A 645 1.20 5.65 14.63
N MET A 646 2.48 5.97 14.43
CA MET A 646 3.35 5.42 13.40
C MET A 646 4.26 4.30 13.92
#